data_AF-A0A7L1UAA4-F1
#
_entry.id   AF-A0A7L1UAA4-F1
#
_cell.length_a   1.000
_cell.length_b   1.000
_cell.length_c   1.000
_cell.angle_alpha   90.00
_cell.angle_beta   90.00
_cell.angle_gamma   90.00
#
_symmetry.space_group_name_H-M   'P 1'
#
loop_
_entity.id
_entity.type
_entity.pdbx_description
1 polymer ?
#
loop_
_entity_poly.entity_id
_entity_poly.type
_entity_poly.pdbx_seq_one_letter_code
_entity_poly.pdbx_strand_id
1 'polypeptide(L)'
;MGVALARVAQWTAAGSGTGTLEITPLNESLLNQIIKFAQEFSFIHPQEAAFVFREPLEWKTQLNPLVFGNGYEINEATVQSEAKDKDGQPLLILSASTLRVRSFYQLSHLLQIDPEKNLKEAQACLEANRDPIVKILGPEYGTVEGEDMYMLHLFDTVKKESDPETELNMKIILILLHQLDLQLLNSSLKQISQDVRLNSAAINNEVNLLKNFSGQGEDTVLESLEYTSDYVFSNGCRAPPWRQVDGEICYLVIKPHDTDPLCITCSTAGVFLNGVKPAHKKNYQHVEDAEISGQLRSRHDFRRRTVCGRGRSSSVGSTGQRLKPCMKWKSKFGLPKRVLRFFLSYNNFDVVMSFPQQGREGTCNHLQYWSSRTVISSYFCKASSSLEDIGESSSETDDEQPVRRQEGSTDLSPEYWGIQKLAKYVKGGDPTATVIALCSMRDFDLSQETCQLAIKDTGCLEVLINLLDTQEIKCQTGSLKILKDISQNILIRHAIADLGGLEIMVKILDSPDTDLKCLAAETIANVARFKRARKTVRQHGGIKKLVELLESISVGPSYQAKDTETARCGALALWSCSKSSKNKKAIRRAGGIPLLARWLKCSHTDILIPIVGTLQECASEPSYRLAIRTEGMIENLVKNLYSEHEELQMHCASAIFKCAEDEEIRDLVRKHAGLKPLSDLLGNSENKELLAAVTGAIWKCAISRENVLKFQAYKTVESLVTLLTDQPEEVLINVIGALGECCQEEENRGIIRRSGGIAPIVKLLTSTNQALLVNVNKAVGGCAMEPENMLIIDSLDGVRLLWSLLKNPNPEVQASAAWALCPCVENAKNSGEMVRSFVGGLELIVKLLKSNDREVLTSVCAAIANIAKDEENLAVMTDHGVVPLLSKLANTNDNKLRRHLAEAIAHCCMWGSNRVAFGESKAVAPLARYLKAKDPLVHRATALALYQLSEDPNNCVIMHENGVVKLLLAMVGSTDDTLQEAAAGCIANIRRLALATEKAKYG
;
A
#
# COMPACT_ATOMS: atom_id res chain seq x y z
N MET A 1 -0.19 -19.39 -18.56
CA MET A 1 -0.07 -20.11 -19.85
C MET A 1 -0.69 -19.36 -21.03
N GLY A 2 -1.95 -18.93 -20.93
CA GLY A 2 -2.72 -18.45 -22.10
C GLY A 2 -2.07 -17.30 -22.87
N VAL A 3 -1.54 -16.28 -22.16
CA VAL A 3 -0.99 -15.08 -22.81
C VAL A 3 0.28 -15.38 -23.62
N ALA A 4 1.18 -16.23 -23.12
CA ALA A 4 2.40 -16.60 -23.84
C ALA A 4 2.07 -17.44 -25.10
N LEU A 5 1.18 -18.44 -24.97
CA LEU A 5 0.77 -19.27 -26.10
C LEU A 5 -0.06 -18.51 -27.15
N ALA A 6 -0.87 -17.54 -26.74
CA ALA A 6 -1.68 -16.72 -27.66
C ALA A 6 -0.90 -15.60 -28.36
N ARG A 7 0.12 -15.01 -27.70
CA ARG A 7 0.86 -13.84 -28.22
C ARG A 7 2.26 -14.14 -28.77
N VAL A 8 2.89 -15.28 -28.41
CA VAL A 8 4.31 -15.54 -28.71
C VAL A 8 4.55 -16.84 -29.51
N ALA A 9 3.71 -17.87 -29.32
CA ALA A 9 3.82 -19.09 -30.14
C ALA A 9 3.40 -18.81 -31.59
N GLN A 10 4.06 -19.49 -32.54
CA GLN A 10 3.82 -19.32 -33.97
C GLN A 10 2.73 -20.28 -34.44
N TRP A 11 1.63 -19.76 -34.98
CA TRP A 11 0.45 -20.51 -35.40
C TRP A 11 0.22 -20.37 -36.90
N THR A 12 -0.10 -21.47 -37.58
CA THR A 12 -0.37 -21.46 -39.03
C THR A 12 -1.57 -20.56 -39.35
N ALA A 13 -1.44 -19.69 -40.36
CA ALA A 13 -2.50 -18.81 -40.84
C ALA A 13 -3.62 -19.56 -41.58
N ALA A 14 -4.50 -20.22 -40.83
CA ALA A 14 -5.57 -21.07 -41.34
C ALA A 14 -6.83 -20.27 -41.75
N GLY A 15 -6.97 -19.96 -43.04
CA GLY A 15 -8.08 -19.17 -43.62
C GLY A 15 -9.48 -19.82 -43.64
N SER A 16 -9.79 -20.72 -42.68
CA SER A 16 -11.14 -21.26 -42.38
C SER A 16 -11.15 -22.36 -41.29
N GLY A 17 -10.03 -22.61 -40.59
CA GLY A 17 -9.93 -23.69 -39.59
C GLY A 17 -9.11 -23.30 -38.36
N THR A 18 -9.10 -24.18 -37.35
CA THR A 18 -8.23 -24.03 -36.19
C THR A 18 -6.76 -24.20 -36.61
N GLY A 19 -6.01 -23.10 -36.63
CA GLY A 19 -4.58 -23.14 -36.93
C GLY A 19 -3.81 -23.99 -35.93
N THR A 20 -2.87 -24.81 -36.43
CA THR A 20 -1.94 -25.65 -35.68
C THR A 20 -0.69 -24.85 -35.28
N LEU A 21 0.07 -25.37 -34.31
CA LEU A 21 1.40 -24.83 -33.98
C LEU A 21 2.38 -25.14 -35.11
N GLU A 22 3.15 -24.13 -35.53
CA GLU A 22 4.18 -24.29 -36.54
C GLU A 22 5.40 -25.05 -35.99
N ILE A 23 6.06 -25.86 -36.82
CA ILE A 23 7.26 -26.59 -36.42
C ILE A 23 8.45 -25.64 -36.49
N THR A 24 8.66 -24.86 -35.41
CA THR A 24 9.74 -23.88 -35.29
C THR A 24 10.57 -24.10 -34.02
N PRO A 25 11.86 -23.71 -34.00
CA PRO A 25 12.70 -23.85 -32.81
C PRO A 25 12.21 -23.07 -31.58
N LEU A 26 11.36 -22.05 -31.79
CA LEU A 26 10.68 -21.30 -30.73
C LEU A 26 9.54 -22.13 -30.12
N ASN A 27 8.67 -22.69 -30.96
CA ASN A 27 7.56 -23.54 -30.51
C ASN A 27 8.06 -24.84 -29.86
N GLU A 28 9.10 -25.48 -30.40
CA GLU A 28 9.70 -26.68 -29.81
C GLU A 28 10.31 -26.39 -28.43
N SER A 29 10.96 -25.23 -28.26
CA SER A 29 11.47 -24.75 -26.97
C SER A 29 10.35 -24.51 -25.96
N LEU A 30 9.28 -23.82 -26.37
CA LEU A 30 8.08 -23.59 -25.55
C LEU A 30 7.43 -24.90 -25.10
N LEU A 31 7.23 -25.86 -26.01
CA LEU A 31 6.64 -27.17 -25.70
C LEU A 31 7.50 -27.95 -24.69
N ASN A 32 8.82 -27.99 -24.88
CA ASN A 32 9.74 -28.63 -23.92
C ASN A 32 9.67 -28.01 -22.51
N GLN A 33 9.50 -26.68 -22.41
CA GLN A 33 9.35 -26.02 -21.11
C GLN A 33 8.00 -26.33 -20.44
N ILE A 34 6.90 -26.41 -21.20
CA ILE A 34 5.58 -26.80 -20.69
C ILE A 34 5.58 -28.26 -20.22
N ILE A 35 6.19 -29.17 -20.99
CA ILE A 35 6.36 -30.59 -20.61
C ILE A 35 7.15 -30.70 -19.31
N LYS A 36 8.29 -30.02 -19.22
CA LYS A 36 9.13 -30.02 -18.02
C LYS A 36 8.36 -29.51 -16.79
N PHE A 37 7.67 -28.37 -16.91
CA PHE A 37 6.86 -27.83 -15.83
C PHE A 37 5.80 -28.83 -15.38
N ALA A 38 5.07 -29.45 -16.33
CA ALA A 38 4.01 -30.40 -16.02
C ALA A 38 4.51 -31.68 -15.33
N GLN A 39 5.71 -32.17 -15.69
CA GLN A 39 6.38 -33.29 -15.01
C GLN A 39 6.83 -32.91 -13.59
N GLU A 40 7.42 -31.72 -13.40
CA GLU A 40 7.90 -31.27 -12.09
C GLU A 40 6.75 -30.83 -11.14
N PHE A 41 5.60 -30.41 -11.67
CA PHE A 41 4.48 -29.84 -10.89
C PHE A 41 3.98 -30.77 -9.79
N SER A 42 3.80 -32.07 -10.07
CA SER A 42 3.31 -33.04 -9.07
C SER A 42 4.29 -33.31 -7.93
N PHE A 43 5.58 -33.00 -8.11
CA PHE A 43 6.62 -33.14 -7.10
C PHE A 43 6.77 -31.86 -6.26
N ILE A 44 6.66 -30.68 -6.89
CA ILE A 44 6.82 -29.38 -6.22
C ILE A 44 5.52 -28.96 -5.50
N HIS A 45 4.35 -29.24 -6.09
CA HIS A 45 3.03 -28.75 -5.66
C HIS A 45 2.02 -29.92 -5.54
N PRO A 46 2.21 -30.85 -4.59
CA PRO A 46 1.41 -32.07 -4.51
C PRO A 46 -0.06 -31.85 -4.09
N GLN A 47 -0.38 -30.76 -3.39
CA GLN A 47 -1.76 -30.43 -3.01
C GLN A 47 -2.53 -29.85 -4.21
N GLU A 48 -1.89 -28.94 -4.93
CA GLU A 48 -2.38 -28.33 -6.16
C GLU A 48 -2.47 -29.36 -7.30
N ALA A 49 -1.58 -30.35 -7.33
CA ALA A 49 -1.61 -31.42 -8.34
C ALA A 49 -2.81 -32.36 -8.20
N ALA A 50 -3.37 -32.49 -6.99
CA ALA A 50 -4.57 -33.26 -6.70
C ALA A 50 -5.88 -32.50 -7.00
N PHE A 51 -5.80 -31.24 -7.44
CA PHE A 51 -6.97 -30.46 -7.85
C PHE A 51 -7.67 -31.08 -9.07
N VAL A 52 -9.01 -31.08 -9.05
CA VAL A 52 -9.86 -31.61 -10.11
C VAL A 52 -10.36 -30.47 -10.99
N PHE A 53 -10.05 -30.54 -12.28
CA PHE A 53 -10.42 -29.54 -13.28
C PHE A 53 -11.94 -29.49 -13.48
N ARG A 54 -12.51 -28.29 -13.61
CA ARG A 54 -13.96 -28.11 -13.87
C ARG A 54 -14.39 -28.74 -15.20
N GLU A 55 -13.53 -28.71 -16.22
CA GLU A 55 -13.68 -29.43 -17.48
C GLU A 55 -12.42 -30.24 -17.79
N PRO A 56 -12.52 -31.42 -18.44
CA PRO A 56 -11.36 -32.17 -18.87
C PRO A 56 -10.60 -31.45 -19.98
N LEU A 57 -9.26 -31.47 -19.89
CA LEU A 57 -8.40 -31.28 -21.06
C LEU A 57 -8.58 -32.49 -21.96
N GLU A 58 -8.95 -32.27 -23.22
CA GLU A 58 -9.34 -33.33 -24.17
C GLU A 58 -8.59 -33.19 -25.49
N TRP A 59 -7.95 -34.27 -25.95
CA TRP A 59 -7.23 -34.29 -27.24
C TRP A 59 -7.18 -35.68 -27.86
N LYS A 60 -6.75 -35.77 -29.12
CA LYS A 60 -6.51 -37.04 -29.82
C LYS A 60 -5.09 -37.51 -29.57
N THR A 61 -4.93 -38.71 -29.04
CA THR A 61 -3.63 -39.28 -28.63
C THR A 61 -3.14 -40.35 -29.62
N GLN A 62 -1.82 -40.55 -29.66
CA GLN A 62 -1.14 -41.68 -30.33
C GLN A 62 -0.56 -42.69 -29.33
N LEU A 63 -0.94 -42.58 -28.05
CA LEU A 63 -0.66 -43.58 -27.02
C LEU A 63 -1.53 -44.82 -27.23
N ASN A 64 -0.92 -46.00 -27.10
CA ASN A 64 -1.62 -47.28 -27.15
C ASN A 64 -2.13 -47.62 -25.73
N PRO A 65 -3.40 -48.08 -25.56
CA PRO A 65 -3.92 -48.53 -24.26
C PRO A 65 -2.99 -49.48 -23.48
N LEU A 66 -2.19 -50.30 -24.18
CA LEU A 66 -1.26 -51.27 -23.59
C LEU A 66 0.00 -50.66 -22.95
N VAL A 67 0.24 -49.35 -23.05
CA VAL A 67 1.40 -48.67 -22.41
C VAL A 67 1.06 -48.18 -20.99
N PHE A 68 -0.21 -48.17 -20.61
CA PHE A 68 -0.63 -47.85 -19.24
C PHE A 68 -0.34 -49.02 -18.29
N GLY A 69 0.20 -48.71 -17.11
CA GLY A 69 0.56 -49.69 -16.09
C GLY A 69 -0.42 -49.75 -14.91
N ASN A 70 0.07 -50.20 -13.74
CA ASN A 70 -0.66 -50.18 -12.47
C ASN A 70 -1.22 -48.77 -12.17
N GLY A 71 -2.43 -48.68 -11.60
CA GLY A 71 -3.14 -47.41 -11.40
C GLY A 71 -4.24 -47.15 -12.44
N TYR A 72 -4.42 -48.04 -13.42
CA TYR A 72 -5.39 -47.91 -14.50
C TYR A 72 -6.14 -49.23 -14.80
N GLU A 73 -7.45 -49.13 -14.94
CA GLU A 73 -8.34 -50.19 -15.44
C GLU A 73 -8.32 -50.17 -16.98
N ILE A 74 -7.90 -51.28 -17.64
CA ILE A 74 -7.75 -51.37 -19.10
C ILE A 74 -8.74 -52.41 -19.67
N ASN A 75 -9.64 -51.96 -20.54
CA ASN A 75 -10.67 -52.80 -21.19
C ASN A 75 -10.66 -52.60 -22.71
N GLU A 76 -10.06 -53.56 -23.44
CA GLU A 76 -9.95 -53.70 -24.92
C GLU A 76 -9.51 -52.46 -25.71
N ALA A 77 -10.31 -51.40 -25.75
CA ALA A 77 -10.07 -50.13 -26.44
C ALA A 77 -10.24 -48.89 -25.54
N THR A 78 -10.29 -49.08 -24.22
CA THR A 78 -10.48 -48.03 -23.21
C THR A 78 -9.53 -48.18 -22.02
N VAL A 79 -9.15 -47.06 -21.42
CA VAL A 79 -8.37 -46.99 -20.17
C VAL A 79 -9.02 -45.99 -19.23
N GLN A 80 -9.13 -46.32 -17.95
CA GLN A 80 -9.64 -45.43 -16.90
C GLN A 80 -8.69 -45.43 -15.70
N SER A 81 -8.45 -44.28 -15.05
CA SER A 81 -7.67 -44.26 -13.81
C SER A 81 -8.44 -44.86 -12.64
N GLU A 82 -7.76 -45.62 -11.78
CA GLU A 82 -8.30 -46.07 -10.49
C GLU A 82 -8.68 -44.86 -9.60
N ALA A 83 -7.92 -43.76 -9.71
CA ALA A 83 -8.23 -42.48 -9.08
C ALA A 83 -9.47 -41.82 -9.70
N LYS A 84 -10.44 -41.47 -8.85
CA LYS A 84 -11.76 -40.94 -9.19
C LYS A 84 -12.05 -39.64 -8.42
N ASP A 85 -12.89 -38.77 -8.97
CA ASP A 85 -13.34 -37.54 -8.30
C ASP A 85 -14.44 -37.80 -7.24
N LYS A 86 -14.94 -36.72 -6.62
CA LYS A 86 -15.96 -36.77 -5.55
C LYS A 86 -17.27 -37.44 -6.01
N ASP A 87 -17.56 -37.40 -7.31
CA ASP A 87 -18.76 -37.96 -7.95
C ASP A 87 -18.49 -39.35 -8.57
N GLY A 88 -17.28 -39.90 -8.38
CA GLY A 88 -16.88 -41.24 -8.80
C GLY A 88 -16.40 -41.35 -10.26
N GLN A 89 -16.21 -40.23 -10.97
CA GLN A 89 -15.73 -40.26 -12.37
C GLN A 89 -14.19 -40.38 -12.40
N PRO A 90 -13.59 -41.18 -13.31
CA PRO A 90 -12.14 -41.29 -13.41
C PRO A 90 -11.46 -39.97 -13.76
N LEU A 91 -10.33 -39.68 -13.11
CA LEU A 91 -9.52 -38.48 -13.37
C LEU A 91 -8.74 -38.53 -14.69
N LEU A 92 -8.58 -39.72 -15.29
CA LEU A 92 -8.10 -39.92 -16.65
C LEU A 92 -8.99 -40.96 -17.36
N ILE A 93 -9.40 -40.66 -18.59
CA ILE A 93 -10.14 -41.58 -19.47
C ILE A 93 -9.55 -41.53 -20.88
N LEU A 94 -9.17 -42.70 -21.42
CA LEU A 94 -8.90 -42.91 -22.84
C LEU A 94 -10.06 -43.68 -23.47
N SER A 95 -10.68 -43.10 -24.50
CA SER A 95 -11.80 -43.71 -25.24
C SER A 95 -11.68 -43.42 -26.73
N ALA A 96 -11.61 -44.44 -27.59
CA ALA A 96 -11.59 -44.30 -29.05
C ALA A 96 -10.50 -43.33 -29.58
N SER A 97 -9.28 -43.44 -29.06
CA SER A 97 -8.13 -42.55 -29.32
C SER A 97 -8.29 -41.08 -28.88
N THR A 98 -9.36 -40.75 -28.15
CA THR A 98 -9.52 -39.46 -27.46
C THR A 98 -9.20 -39.64 -25.98
N LEU A 99 -8.28 -38.81 -25.49
CA LEU A 99 -7.78 -38.80 -24.12
C LEU A 99 -8.36 -37.60 -23.37
N ARG A 100 -8.86 -37.83 -22.16
CA ARG A 100 -9.42 -36.82 -21.24
C ARG A 100 -8.67 -36.87 -19.92
N VAL A 101 -8.23 -35.71 -19.42
CA VAL A 101 -7.50 -35.59 -18.14
C VAL A 101 -8.11 -34.48 -17.29
N ARG A 102 -8.35 -34.76 -16.00
CA ARG A 102 -8.94 -33.85 -15.00
C ARG A 102 -8.02 -33.45 -13.84
N SER A 103 -6.74 -33.84 -13.82
CA SER A 103 -5.81 -33.35 -12.79
C SER A 103 -4.37 -33.26 -13.28
N PHE A 104 -3.60 -32.34 -12.70
CA PHE A 104 -2.16 -32.22 -12.99
C PHE A 104 -1.37 -33.46 -12.53
N TYR A 105 -1.81 -34.16 -11.49
CA TYR A 105 -1.21 -35.43 -11.08
C TYR A 105 -1.28 -36.49 -12.19
N GLN A 106 -2.45 -36.68 -12.81
CA GLN A 106 -2.62 -37.60 -13.93
C GLN A 106 -1.86 -37.13 -15.18
N LEU A 107 -1.80 -35.82 -15.43
CA LEU A 107 -1.07 -35.25 -16.56
C LEU A 107 0.46 -35.44 -16.41
N SER A 108 1.01 -35.23 -15.21
CA SER A 108 2.41 -35.51 -14.89
C SER A 108 2.75 -37.00 -15.06
N HIS A 109 1.90 -37.90 -14.57
CA HIS A 109 2.08 -39.34 -14.71
C HIS A 109 2.06 -39.77 -16.19
N LEU A 110 1.14 -39.22 -17.00
CA LEU A 110 1.07 -39.49 -18.43
C LEU A 110 2.37 -39.09 -19.17
N LEU A 111 2.94 -37.93 -18.84
CA LEU A 111 4.23 -37.47 -19.39
C LEU A 111 5.45 -38.28 -18.91
N GLN A 112 5.26 -39.33 -18.11
CA GLN A 112 6.30 -40.28 -17.70
C GLN A 112 6.13 -41.66 -18.40
N ILE A 113 5.00 -41.92 -19.06
CA ILE A 113 4.69 -43.22 -19.69
C ILE A 113 5.43 -43.43 -21.02
N ASP A 114 5.47 -42.43 -21.90
CA ASP A 114 6.10 -42.53 -23.22
C ASP A 114 6.87 -41.23 -23.57
N PRO A 115 8.12 -41.08 -23.07
CA PRO A 115 8.90 -39.85 -23.24
C PRO A 115 9.18 -39.47 -24.70
N GLU A 116 9.19 -40.43 -25.64
CA GLU A 116 9.43 -40.17 -27.06
C GLU A 116 8.24 -39.47 -27.74
N LYS A 117 7.03 -39.58 -27.17
CA LYS A 117 5.81 -38.95 -27.70
C LYS A 117 5.40 -37.67 -26.98
N ASN A 118 5.99 -37.35 -25.82
CA ASN A 118 5.63 -36.18 -25.01
C ASN A 118 5.47 -34.87 -25.80
N LEU A 119 6.36 -34.58 -26.77
CA LEU A 119 6.25 -33.39 -27.62
C LEU A 119 4.97 -33.36 -28.48
N LYS A 120 4.59 -34.50 -29.05
CA LYS A 120 3.39 -34.63 -29.90
C LYS A 120 2.10 -34.62 -29.07
N GLU A 121 2.10 -35.28 -27.93
CA GLU A 121 0.96 -35.28 -27.00
C GLU A 121 0.74 -33.90 -26.38
N ALA A 122 1.81 -33.19 -25.98
CA ALA A 122 1.71 -31.81 -25.50
C ALA A 122 1.24 -30.85 -26.59
N GLN A 123 1.74 -30.97 -27.83
CA GLN A 123 1.25 -30.20 -28.96
C GLN A 123 -0.24 -30.43 -29.20
N ALA A 124 -0.67 -31.70 -29.34
CA ALA A 124 -2.07 -32.06 -29.56
C ALA A 124 -2.99 -31.60 -28.41
N CYS A 125 -2.52 -31.65 -27.16
CA CYS A 125 -3.23 -31.12 -26.00
C CYS A 125 -3.45 -29.60 -26.11
N LEU A 126 -2.42 -28.82 -26.43
CA LEU A 126 -2.51 -27.35 -26.52
C LEU A 126 -3.30 -26.89 -27.75
N GLU A 127 -3.17 -27.56 -28.89
CA GLU A 127 -3.96 -27.27 -30.10
C GLU A 127 -5.46 -27.50 -29.88
N ALA A 128 -5.83 -28.53 -29.11
CA ALA A 128 -7.23 -28.84 -28.79
C ALA A 128 -7.80 -28.02 -27.61
N ASN A 129 -6.96 -27.40 -26.77
CA ASN A 129 -7.38 -26.71 -25.54
C ASN A 129 -6.75 -25.31 -25.44
N ARG A 130 -7.17 -24.38 -26.32
CA ARG A 130 -6.58 -23.03 -26.47
C ARG A 130 -6.54 -22.18 -25.20
N ASP A 131 -7.60 -22.21 -24.39
CA ASP A 131 -7.58 -21.67 -23.03
C ASP A 131 -7.72 -22.82 -22.02
N PRO A 132 -6.60 -23.38 -21.51
CA PRO A 132 -6.64 -24.43 -20.50
C PRO A 132 -7.04 -23.88 -19.13
N ILE A 133 -6.96 -22.57 -18.88
CA ILE A 133 -7.28 -21.96 -17.58
C ILE A 133 -8.80 -21.95 -17.39
N VAL A 134 -9.57 -21.64 -18.44
CA VAL A 134 -11.04 -21.84 -18.47
C VAL A 134 -11.42 -23.26 -18.06
N LYS A 135 -10.75 -24.27 -18.62
CA LYS A 135 -11.08 -25.66 -18.35
C LYS A 135 -10.70 -26.10 -16.94
N ILE A 136 -9.54 -25.68 -16.44
CA ILE A 136 -9.09 -26.02 -15.10
C ILE A 136 -9.99 -25.36 -14.05
N LEU A 137 -10.19 -24.03 -14.14
CA LEU A 137 -10.76 -23.22 -13.04
C LEU A 137 -12.18 -22.69 -13.31
N GLY A 138 -12.64 -22.68 -14.56
CA GLY A 138 -13.96 -22.16 -14.96
C GLY A 138 -13.91 -20.88 -15.82
N PRO A 139 -15.03 -20.53 -16.48
CA PRO A 139 -15.08 -19.41 -17.44
C PRO A 139 -14.84 -18.03 -16.82
N GLU A 140 -15.06 -17.88 -15.52
CA GLU A 140 -14.73 -16.66 -14.76
C GLU A 140 -13.22 -16.35 -14.68
N TYR A 141 -12.37 -17.30 -15.10
CA TYR A 141 -10.91 -17.16 -15.18
C TYR A 141 -10.36 -17.15 -16.61
N GLY A 142 -11.21 -16.99 -17.64
CA GLY A 142 -10.85 -17.11 -19.06
C GLY A 142 -10.58 -15.82 -19.82
N THR A 143 -9.66 -15.85 -20.79
CA THR A 143 -9.20 -14.65 -21.53
C THR A 143 -10.32 -13.99 -22.35
N VAL A 144 -10.79 -12.82 -21.91
CA VAL A 144 -11.74 -11.95 -22.62
C VAL A 144 -10.96 -11.06 -23.60
N GLU A 145 -11.57 -10.72 -24.73
CA GLU A 145 -10.90 -10.05 -25.86
C GLU A 145 -10.37 -8.64 -25.53
N GLY A 146 -9.13 -8.57 -25.02
CA GLY A 146 -8.32 -7.34 -24.96
C GLY A 146 -7.89 -6.89 -23.56
N GLU A 147 -8.52 -7.38 -22.48
CA GLU A 147 -8.24 -6.92 -21.11
C GLU A 147 -7.99 -8.08 -20.13
N ASP A 148 -6.90 -8.01 -19.37
CA ASP A 148 -6.40 -9.09 -18.49
C ASP A 148 -7.18 -9.16 -17.15
N MET A 149 -8.47 -9.50 -17.24
CA MET A 149 -9.48 -9.38 -16.15
C MET A 149 -9.22 -10.24 -14.91
N TYR A 150 -8.36 -11.26 -15.01
CA TYR A 150 -8.08 -12.26 -13.95
C TYR A 150 -7.45 -11.63 -12.71
N MET A 151 -6.63 -10.60 -12.92
CA MET A 151 -6.05 -9.83 -11.82
C MET A 151 -7.12 -9.06 -11.04
N LEU A 152 -8.16 -8.54 -11.70
CA LEU A 152 -9.27 -7.85 -11.01
C LEU A 152 -10.08 -8.82 -10.15
N HIS A 153 -10.45 -9.99 -10.70
CA HIS A 153 -11.10 -11.05 -9.92
C HIS A 153 -10.23 -11.54 -8.75
N LEU A 154 -8.91 -11.66 -8.93
CA LEU A 154 -7.99 -12.00 -7.83
C LEU A 154 -8.05 -10.97 -6.69
N PHE A 155 -8.01 -9.66 -7.03
CA PHE A 155 -8.06 -8.58 -6.03
C PHE A 155 -9.42 -8.42 -5.34
N ASP A 156 -10.54 -8.65 -6.03
CA ASP A 156 -11.87 -8.56 -5.42
C ASP A 156 -12.27 -9.81 -4.62
N THR A 157 -11.76 -10.99 -4.98
CA THR A 157 -12.00 -12.21 -4.18
C THR A 157 -11.15 -12.23 -2.90
N VAL A 158 -9.95 -11.63 -2.88
CA VAL A 158 -9.15 -11.42 -1.64
C VAL A 158 -9.87 -10.56 -0.59
N LYS A 159 -10.89 -9.77 -0.97
CA LYS A 159 -11.70 -8.96 -0.04
C LYS A 159 -12.86 -9.73 0.61
N LYS A 160 -13.12 -10.97 0.21
CA LYS A 160 -14.23 -11.80 0.73
C LYS A 160 -13.66 -12.93 1.58
N GLU A 161 -14.36 -13.30 2.65
CA GLU A 161 -13.90 -14.31 3.60
C GLU A 161 -13.60 -15.63 2.87
N SER A 162 -12.36 -16.14 3.05
CA SER A 162 -11.78 -17.12 2.15
C SER A 162 -12.24 -18.54 2.44
N ASP A 163 -13.08 -19.07 1.58
CA ASP A 163 -13.31 -20.52 1.46
C ASP A 163 -12.02 -21.23 0.97
N PRO A 164 -11.67 -22.43 1.50
CA PRO A 164 -10.43 -23.14 1.13
C PRO A 164 -10.33 -23.58 -0.33
N GLU A 165 -11.44 -23.80 -1.06
CA GLU A 165 -11.37 -24.05 -2.51
C GLU A 165 -10.95 -22.78 -3.25
N THR A 166 -11.37 -21.61 -2.76
CA THR A 166 -10.95 -20.31 -3.28
C THR A 166 -9.46 -20.04 -3.05
N GLU A 167 -8.91 -20.39 -1.88
CA GLU A 167 -7.47 -20.28 -1.61
C GLU A 167 -6.64 -21.21 -2.51
N LEU A 168 -7.11 -22.43 -2.74
CA LEU A 168 -6.45 -23.40 -3.64
C LEU A 168 -6.47 -22.92 -5.10
N ASN A 169 -7.60 -22.38 -5.56
CA ASN A 169 -7.71 -21.75 -6.89
C ASN A 169 -6.71 -20.59 -7.02
N MET A 170 -6.58 -19.72 -6.01
CA MET A 170 -5.59 -18.63 -6.04
C MET A 170 -4.14 -19.12 -6.15
N LYS A 171 -3.77 -20.21 -5.44
CA LYS A 171 -2.42 -20.80 -5.56
C LYS A 171 -2.16 -21.33 -6.97
N ILE A 172 -3.11 -22.06 -7.54
CA ILE A 172 -3.02 -22.61 -8.90
C ILE A 172 -2.90 -21.47 -9.93
N ILE A 173 -3.69 -20.40 -9.80
CA ILE A 173 -3.58 -19.18 -10.63
C ILE A 173 -2.19 -18.58 -10.51
N LEU A 174 -1.67 -18.38 -9.30
CA LEU A 174 -0.37 -17.74 -9.07
C LEU A 174 0.77 -18.54 -9.72
N ILE A 175 0.76 -19.87 -9.61
CA ILE A 175 1.82 -20.72 -10.19
C ILE A 175 1.70 -20.77 -11.73
N LEU A 176 0.48 -20.92 -12.29
CA LEU A 176 0.26 -21.04 -13.74
C LEU A 176 0.34 -19.72 -14.53
N LEU A 177 0.06 -18.58 -13.88
CA LEU A 177 0.21 -17.25 -14.48
C LEU A 177 1.55 -16.59 -14.14
N HIS A 178 1.93 -16.51 -12.87
CA HIS A 178 3.14 -15.76 -12.50
C HIS A 178 4.41 -16.56 -12.78
N GLN A 179 4.52 -17.78 -12.27
CA GLN A 179 5.77 -18.54 -12.38
C GLN A 179 6.02 -19.07 -13.80
N LEU A 180 5.01 -19.64 -14.46
CA LEU A 180 5.20 -20.27 -15.77
C LEU A 180 5.26 -19.27 -16.93
N ASP A 181 4.36 -18.27 -17.04
CA ASP A 181 4.41 -17.34 -18.19
C ASP A 181 5.66 -16.46 -18.18
N LEU A 182 6.17 -16.06 -17.01
CA LEU A 182 7.46 -15.36 -16.93
C LEU A 182 8.64 -16.24 -17.38
N GLN A 183 8.61 -17.55 -17.15
CA GLN A 183 9.65 -18.47 -17.64
C GLN A 183 9.57 -18.65 -19.17
N LEU A 184 8.37 -18.84 -19.72
CA LEU A 184 8.13 -18.98 -21.16
C LEU A 184 8.47 -17.69 -21.93
N LEU A 185 8.06 -16.53 -21.41
CA LEU A 185 8.30 -15.21 -22.02
C LEU A 185 9.79 -14.85 -22.05
N ASN A 186 10.50 -14.97 -20.93
CA ASN A 186 11.93 -14.69 -20.87
C ASN A 186 12.75 -15.63 -21.78
N SER A 187 12.34 -16.89 -21.89
CA SER A 187 12.97 -17.85 -22.80
C SER A 187 12.74 -17.51 -24.27
N SER A 188 11.51 -17.10 -24.61
CA SER A 188 11.13 -16.71 -25.96
C SER A 188 11.88 -15.46 -26.43
N LEU A 189 11.93 -14.42 -25.60
CA LEU A 189 12.68 -13.19 -25.87
C LEU A 189 14.17 -13.48 -26.15
N LYS A 190 14.75 -14.45 -25.43
CA LYS A 190 16.15 -14.88 -25.59
C LYS A 190 16.40 -15.66 -26.89
N GLN A 191 15.37 -16.25 -27.52
CA GLN A 191 15.49 -16.82 -28.87
C GLN A 191 15.27 -15.75 -29.95
N ILE A 192 14.23 -14.92 -29.82
CA ILE A 192 13.89 -13.86 -30.79
C ILE A 192 15.06 -12.88 -31.01
N SER A 193 15.83 -12.54 -29.96
CA SER A 193 16.99 -11.65 -30.08
C SER A 193 18.20 -12.24 -30.84
N GLN A 194 18.17 -13.52 -31.23
CA GLN A 194 19.27 -14.15 -31.98
C GLN A 194 19.10 -14.06 -33.51
N ASP A 195 17.86 -13.91 -34.00
CA ASP A 195 17.52 -13.95 -35.42
C ASP A 195 17.58 -12.59 -36.13
N VAL A 196 17.54 -11.47 -35.39
CA VAL A 196 17.53 -10.11 -35.97
C VAL A 196 18.95 -9.68 -36.34
N ARG A 197 19.31 -9.75 -37.63
CA ARG A 197 20.60 -9.26 -38.17
C ARG A 197 20.42 -8.45 -39.45
N LEU A 198 21.13 -7.33 -39.55
CA LEU A 198 21.17 -6.48 -40.73
C LEU A 198 21.93 -7.16 -41.88
N ASN A 199 21.48 -6.95 -43.12
CA ASN A 199 22.09 -7.53 -44.32
C ASN A 199 22.25 -6.50 -45.45
N SER A 200 23.08 -6.83 -46.44
CA SER A 200 23.45 -5.93 -47.55
C SER A 200 22.26 -5.58 -48.46
N ALA A 201 21.25 -6.43 -48.60
CA ALA A 201 20.08 -6.14 -49.43
C ALA A 201 19.17 -5.08 -48.77
N ALA A 202 18.88 -5.21 -47.47
CA ALA A 202 18.08 -4.25 -46.72
C ALA A 202 18.67 -2.83 -46.78
N ILE A 203 19.97 -2.70 -46.49
CA ILE A 203 20.67 -1.41 -46.50
C ILE A 203 20.69 -0.77 -47.90
N ASN A 204 20.81 -1.56 -48.98
CA ASN A 204 20.71 -1.02 -50.35
C ASN A 204 19.30 -0.47 -50.64
N ASN A 205 18.24 -1.12 -50.16
CA ASN A 205 16.87 -0.65 -50.36
C ASN A 205 16.59 0.65 -49.60
N GLU A 206 17.02 0.76 -48.34
CA GLU A 206 16.90 1.99 -47.54
C GLU A 206 17.69 3.16 -48.15
N VAL A 207 18.93 2.92 -48.60
CA VAL A 207 19.75 3.95 -49.26
C VAL A 207 19.10 4.43 -50.56
N ASN A 208 18.55 3.53 -51.37
CA ASN A 208 17.84 3.91 -52.60
C ASN A 208 16.56 4.70 -52.29
N LEU A 209 15.84 4.36 -51.21
CA LEU A 209 14.67 5.12 -50.75
C LEU A 209 15.08 6.52 -50.27
N LEU A 210 16.16 6.65 -49.49
CA LEU A 210 16.68 7.93 -49.01
C LEU A 210 17.20 8.84 -50.15
N LYS A 211 17.78 8.27 -51.21
CA LYS A 211 18.19 9.03 -52.41
C LYS A 211 17.03 9.77 -53.09
N ASN A 212 15.80 9.26 -53.02
CA ASN A 212 14.62 9.92 -53.57
C ASN A 212 14.26 11.23 -52.83
N PHE A 213 14.85 11.48 -51.66
CA PHE A 213 14.70 12.72 -50.88
C PHE A 213 15.94 13.64 -50.97
N SER A 214 16.86 13.37 -51.90
CA SER A 214 18.07 14.16 -52.15
C SER A 214 18.02 14.96 -53.45
N GLY A 215 18.51 16.20 -53.44
CA GLY A 215 18.49 17.09 -54.60
C GLY A 215 19.12 18.47 -54.34
N GLN A 216 18.97 19.39 -55.31
CA GLN A 216 19.49 20.76 -55.23
C GLN A 216 18.39 21.83 -55.11
N GLY A 217 17.16 21.44 -54.77
CA GLY A 217 16.03 22.36 -54.57
C GLY A 217 15.68 22.53 -53.09
N GLU A 218 15.08 23.66 -52.71
CA GLU A 218 14.69 23.94 -51.32
C GLU A 218 13.62 22.95 -50.78
N ASP A 219 12.92 22.23 -51.66
CA ASP A 219 11.96 21.18 -51.31
C ASP A 219 12.61 19.83 -50.92
N THR A 220 13.94 19.65 -51.07
CA THR A 220 14.65 18.41 -50.71
C THR A 220 15.35 18.50 -49.36
N VAL A 221 15.34 17.40 -48.59
CA VAL A 221 15.89 17.36 -47.21
C VAL A 221 17.40 17.13 -47.21
N LEU A 222 17.92 16.45 -48.25
CA LEU A 222 19.33 16.12 -48.40
C LEU A 222 19.91 16.76 -49.66
N GLU A 223 21.14 17.26 -49.59
CA GLU A 223 21.89 17.74 -50.76
C GLU A 223 22.51 16.58 -51.54
N SER A 224 23.14 15.62 -50.85
CA SER A 224 23.60 14.37 -51.44
C SER A 224 23.64 13.21 -50.46
N LEU A 225 23.64 11.99 -50.98
CA LEU A 225 23.73 10.74 -50.21
C LEU A 225 24.53 9.71 -51.00
N GLU A 226 25.77 9.49 -50.61
CA GLU A 226 26.79 8.78 -51.38
C GLU A 226 27.42 7.64 -50.57
N TYR A 227 27.93 6.60 -51.24
CA TYR A 227 28.76 5.58 -50.59
C TYR A 227 30.21 6.07 -50.59
N THR A 228 31.00 5.74 -49.55
CA THR A 228 32.44 6.08 -49.55
C THR A 228 33.26 5.28 -50.57
N SER A 229 32.64 4.31 -51.26
CA SER A 229 33.22 3.53 -52.34
C SER A 229 32.10 2.99 -53.23
N ASP A 230 32.24 3.17 -54.54
CA ASP A 230 31.30 2.61 -55.53
C ASP A 230 31.49 1.10 -55.75
N TYR A 231 32.57 0.51 -55.21
CA TYR A 231 32.89 -0.89 -55.42
C TYR A 231 32.02 -1.82 -54.56
N VAL A 232 31.25 -2.69 -55.23
CA VAL A 232 30.41 -3.71 -54.60
C VAL A 232 31.10 -5.07 -54.73
N PHE A 233 31.33 -5.74 -53.61
CA PHE A 233 31.83 -7.11 -53.56
C PHE A 233 30.72 -8.12 -53.91
N SER A 234 31.08 -9.34 -54.29
CA SER A 234 30.14 -10.38 -54.75
C SER A 234 29.09 -10.84 -53.72
N ASN A 235 29.17 -10.37 -52.47
CA ASN A 235 28.18 -10.56 -51.40
C ASN A 235 27.30 -9.30 -51.15
N GLY A 236 27.35 -8.31 -52.03
CA GLY A 236 26.57 -7.06 -51.93
C GLY A 236 27.12 -6.03 -50.94
N CYS A 237 28.17 -6.37 -50.18
CA CYS A 237 28.86 -5.44 -49.28
C CYS A 237 29.75 -4.45 -50.07
N ARG A 238 30.00 -3.28 -49.49
CA ARG A 238 30.97 -2.27 -49.98
C ARG A 238 32.13 -2.02 -49.00
N ALA A 239 32.01 -2.47 -47.75
CA ALA A 239 33.13 -2.51 -46.80
C ALA A 239 34.20 -3.52 -47.29
N PRO A 240 35.51 -3.29 -47.05
CA PRO A 240 36.56 -4.21 -47.48
C PRO A 240 36.47 -5.59 -46.82
N PRO A 241 36.96 -6.69 -47.43
CA PRO A 241 36.72 -8.05 -46.94
C PRO A 241 37.22 -8.32 -45.52
N TRP A 242 38.29 -7.64 -45.06
CA TRP A 242 38.78 -7.77 -43.69
C TRP A 242 37.87 -7.10 -42.65
N ARG A 243 37.06 -6.12 -43.05
CA ARG A 243 36.04 -5.45 -42.19
C ARG A 243 34.70 -6.16 -42.23
N GLN A 244 34.41 -6.90 -43.30
CA GLN A 244 33.26 -7.82 -43.36
C GLN A 244 33.37 -8.94 -42.31
N VAL A 245 34.60 -9.30 -41.86
CA VAL A 245 34.82 -10.21 -40.72
C VAL A 245 34.41 -9.58 -39.39
N ASP A 246 34.61 -8.26 -39.24
CA ASP A 246 34.09 -7.46 -38.11
C ASP A 246 32.56 -7.20 -38.22
N GLY A 247 31.90 -7.71 -39.27
CA GLY A 247 30.48 -7.53 -39.57
C GLY A 247 30.13 -6.24 -40.33
N GLU A 248 31.10 -5.40 -40.72
CA GLU A 248 30.83 -4.16 -41.45
C GLU A 248 30.40 -4.44 -42.91
N ILE A 249 29.33 -3.77 -43.36
CA ILE A 249 28.67 -4.01 -44.64
C ILE A 249 29.00 -2.90 -45.65
N CYS A 250 28.88 -1.63 -45.26
CA CYS A 250 29.21 -0.47 -46.09
C CYS A 250 29.37 0.81 -45.26
N TYR A 251 29.92 1.86 -45.88
CA TYR A 251 29.94 3.21 -45.31
C TYR A 251 29.30 4.22 -46.26
N LEU A 252 28.64 5.22 -45.68
CA LEU A 252 27.87 6.26 -46.34
C LEU A 252 28.39 7.65 -45.94
N VAL A 253 28.21 8.62 -46.82
CA VAL A 253 28.31 10.05 -46.54
C VAL A 253 26.96 10.68 -46.89
N ILE A 254 26.30 11.27 -45.89
CA ILE A 254 25.03 11.95 -46.03
C ILE A 254 25.29 13.45 -45.85
N LYS A 255 25.00 14.25 -46.88
CA LYS A 255 25.10 15.71 -46.81
C LYS A 255 23.70 16.31 -46.75
N PRO A 256 23.18 16.67 -45.56
CA PRO A 256 21.96 17.48 -45.45
C PRO A 256 22.27 18.95 -45.81
N HIS A 257 21.23 19.73 -46.14
CA HIS A 257 21.39 21.16 -46.46
C HIS A 257 21.67 22.06 -45.24
N ASP A 258 21.52 21.54 -44.01
CA ASP A 258 21.49 22.33 -42.77
C ASP A 258 22.66 22.09 -41.78
N THR A 259 23.46 21.04 -42.01
CA THR A 259 24.49 20.56 -41.09
C THR A 259 25.66 19.90 -41.84
N ASP A 260 26.80 19.70 -41.15
CA ASP A 260 28.00 19.10 -41.75
C ASP A 260 27.77 17.66 -42.28
N PRO A 261 28.51 17.21 -43.32
CA PRO A 261 28.37 15.87 -43.88
C PRO A 261 28.56 14.76 -42.83
N LEU A 262 27.51 13.94 -42.65
CA LEU A 262 27.45 12.84 -41.71
C LEU A 262 28.03 11.57 -42.34
N CYS A 263 29.10 11.02 -41.78
CA CYS A 263 29.65 9.74 -42.20
C CYS A 263 29.06 8.60 -41.35
N ILE A 264 28.62 7.51 -41.98
CA ILE A 264 27.92 6.39 -41.30
C ILE A 264 28.57 5.05 -41.67
N THR A 265 28.66 4.12 -40.72
CA THR A 265 29.00 2.71 -40.91
C THR A 265 27.75 1.85 -40.71
N CYS A 266 27.40 1.02 -41.68
CA CYS A 266 26.37 -0.01 -41.53
C CYS A 266 27.05 -1.37 -41.30
N SER A 267 26.59 -2.15 -40.32
CA SER A 267 27.10 -3.49 -40.00
C SER A 267 25.95 -4.47 -39.75
N THR A 268 26.25 -5.77 -39.66
CA THR A 268 25.26 -6.80 -39.32
C THR A 268 24.59 -6.61 -37.95
N ALA A 269 25.16 -5.76 -37.09
CA ALA A 269 24.71 -5.48 -35.73
C ALA A 269 24.12 -4.06 -35.55
N GLY A 270 23.97 -3.26 -36.60
CA GLY A 270 23.38 -1.92 -36.49
C GLY A 270 23.89 -0.91 -37.53
N VAL A 271 23.44 0.33 -37.37
CA VAL A 271 23.90 1.49 -38.15
C VAL A 271 24.50 2.52 -37.18
N PHE A 272 25.72 2.98 -37.47
CA PHE A 272 26.57 3.71 -36.53
C PHE A 272 27.12 5.00 -37.14
N LEU A 273 26.97 6.13 -36.45
CA LEU A 273 27.51 7.42 -36.90
C LEU A 273 29.02 7.52 -36.60
N ASN A 274 29.81 7.75 -37.64
CA ASN A 274 31.25 7.98 -37.56
C ASN A 274 31.53 9.48 -37.31
N GLY A 275 32.20 9.81 -36.20
CA GLY A 275 32.65 11.18 -35.95
C GLY A 275 33.81 11.56 -36.87
N VAL A 276 33.66 12.63 -37.66
CA VAL A 276 34.67 13.11 -38.62
C VAL A 276 34.96 14.59 -38.41
N LYS A 277 36.25 14.95 -38.44
CA LYS A 277 36.70 16.32 -38.77
C LYS A 277 37.17 16.33 -40.22
N PRO A 278 36.71 17.25 -41.09
CA PRO A 278 37.31 17.43 -42.40
C PRO A 278 38.68 18.11 -42.27
N ALA A 279 39.68 17.59 -42.96
CA ALA A 279 41.00 18.23 -43.12
C ALA A 279 41.24 18.52 -44.61
N HIS A 280 41.70 19.73 -44.93
CA HIS A 280 41.95 20.13 -46.32
C HIS A 280 43.20 19.46 -46.93
N LYS A 281 43.22 19.38 -48.26
CA LYS A 281 44.26 18.71 -49.07
C LYS A 281 45.60 19.47 -49.04
N LYS A 282 46.73 18.82 -48.69
CA LYS A 282 47.89 18.53 -49.59
C LYS A 282 49.22 18.17 -48.87
N ASN A 283 49.85 17.12 -49.41
CA ASN A 283 51.28 16.87 -49.68
C ASN A 283 52.41 17.05 -48.64
N TYR A 284 53.16 15.95 -48.41
CA TYR A 284 54.65 15.79 -48.38
C TYR A 284 54.94 14.26 -48.30
N GLN A 285 55.89 13.56 -48.95
CA GLN A 285 57.04 13.85 -49.87
C GLN A 285 58.28 14.50 -49.21
N HIS A 286 59.54 14.14 -49.50
CA HIS A 286 60.12 13.14 -50.45
C HIS A 286 61.49 12.62 -49.94
N VAL A 287 62.42 12.23 -50.84
CA VAL A 287 63.81 11.73 -50.60
C VAL A 287 63.86 10.31 -50.02
N GLU A 288 64.70 9.35 -50.42
CA GLU A 288 65.75 9.19 -51.47
C GLU A 288 65.49 7.79 -52.11
N ASP A 289 65.66 7.45 -53.40
CA ASP A 289 66.54 7.83 -54.54
C ASP A 289 67.84 7.01 -54.71
N ALA A 290 67.84 6.14 -55.74
CA ALA A 290 69.00 5.54 -56.38
C ALA A 290 68.60 5.06 -57.79
N GLU A 291 69.05 5.76 -58.84
CA GLU A 291 68.71 5.44 -60.23
C GLU A 291 69.58 4.32 -60.83
N ILE A 292 69.05 3.62 -61.84
CA ILE A 292 69.64 3.51 -63.19
C ILE A 292 68.57 2.96 -64.16
N SER A 293 68.66 3.31 -65.44
CA SER A 293 67.59 3.20 -66.45
C SER A 293 67.60 1.90 -67.27
N GLY A 294 66.45 1.50 -67.86
CA GLY A 294 66.36 0.23 -68.62
C GLY A 294 65.02 -0.21 -69.24
N GLN A 295 64.27 0.69 -69.89
CA GLN A 295 63.16 0.45 -70.86
C GLN A 295 62.26 -0.84 -70.86
N LEU A 296 60.94 -0.57 -70.79
CA LEU A 296 59.81 -1.19 -71.54
C LEU A 296 59.17 -2.56 -71.16
N ARG A 297 57.83 -2.51 -71.08
CA ARG A 297 56.78 -3.50 -71.46
C ARG A 297 56.58 -4.82 -70.67
N SER A 298 55.66 -4.73 -69.69
CA SER A 298 54.29 -5.32 -69.73
C SER A 298 54.05 -6.84 -69.81
N ARG A 299 53.13 -7.33 -68.95
CA ARG A 299 52.59 -8.71 -68.79
C ARG A 299 53.63 -9.73 -68.26
N HIS A 300 53.31 -10.68 -67.39
CA HIS A 300 52.02 -11.35 -67.11
C HIS A 300 51.82 -11.72 -65.62
N ASP A 301 50.65 -12.28 -65.33
CA ASP A 301 50.29 -13.01 -64.10
C ASP A 301 51.22 -14.21 -63.82
N PHE A 302 51.37 -14.61 -62.54
CA PHE A 302 50.89 -15.94 -62.10
C PHE A 302 50.78 -16.12 -60.56
N ARG A 303 50.32 -17.31 -60.16
CA ARG A 303 49.74 -17.71 -58.87
C ARG A 303 50.73 -18.01 -57.70
N ARG A 304 50.13 -17.98 -56.49
CA ARG A 304 50.26 -18.88 -55.31
C ARG A 304 51.29 -18.61 -54.17
N ARG A 305 50.71 -18.46 -52.96
CA ARG A 305 51.13 -18.90 -51.60
C ARG A 305 52.53 -19.53 -51.42
N THR A 306 53.35 -18.99 -50.50
CA THR A 306 53.60 -19.48 -49.10
C THR A 306 54.85 -18.76 -48.48
N VAL A 307 54.74 -18.06 -47.34
CA VAL A 307 55.09 -18.46 -45.93
C VAL A 307 56.49 -18.02 -45.42
N CYS A 308 56.47 -17.25 -44.30
CA CYS A 308 57.51 -17.02 -43.27
C CYS A 308 58.92 -16.43 -43.55
N GLY A 309 59.21 -15.33 -42.84
CA GLY A 309 60.55 -14.83 -42.43
C GLY A 309 60.39 -13.51 -41.64
N ARG A 310 60.42 -13.49 -40.30
CA ARG A 310 61.59 -13.24 -39.41
C ARG A 310 62.43 -11.99 -39.79
N GLY A 311 62.58 -10.95 -38.95
CA GLY A 311 61.91 -10.58 -37.68
C GLY A 311 62.79 -9.75 -36.70
N ARG A 312 62.17 -9.17 -35.65
CA ARG A 312 62.77 -8.41 -34.50
C ARG A 312 63.41 -7.03 -34.88
N SER A 313 63.42 -5.99 -34.03
CA SER A 313 63.10 -5.85 -32.59
C SER A 313 62.50 -4.48 -32.17
N SER A 314 61.89 -4.41 -30.97
CA SER A 314 61.67 -3.23 -30.08
C SER A 314 61.00 -1.96 -30.66
N SER A 315 59.80 -1.53 -30.22
CA SER A 315 59.59 -0.83 -28.92
C SER A 315 58.14 -0.30 -28.77
N VAL A 316 57.73 0.11 -27.55
CA VAL A 316 56.52 0.88 -27.17
C VAL A 316 55.13 0.28 -27.53
N GLY A 317 54.10 0.60 -26.75
CA GLY A 317 52.71 0.26 -27.07
C GLY A 317 51.70 1.27 -26.53
N SER A 318 50.49 1.28 -27.09
CA SER A 318 49.32 2.01 -26.56
C SER A 318 48.00 1.40 -27.09
N THR A 319 46.88 1.77 -26.49
CA THR A 319 45.55 1.14 -26.69
C THR A 319 44.73 1.79 -27.81
N GLY A 320 44.14 0.97 -28.69
CA GLY A 320 43.18 1.42 -29.70
C GLY A 320 41.82 1.84 -29.11
N GLN A 321 41.27 2.96 -29.59
CA GLN A 321 40.01 3.54 -29.12
C GLN A 321 38.79 2.96 -29.85
N ARG A 322 37.65 2.85 -29.15
CA ARG A 322 36.32 2.67 -29.78
C ARG A 322 35.60 4.02 -29.89
N LEU A 323 34.98 4.26 -31.04
CA LEU A 323 34.28 5.50 -31.39
C LEU A 323 32.94 5.65 -30.64
N LYS A 324 32.38 6.87 -30.62
CA LYS A 324 31.09 7.22 -30.01
C LYS A 324 30.31 8.20 -30.91
N PRO A 325 28.99 8.08 -31.05
CA PRO A 325 28.16 9.07 -31.75
C PRO A 325 28.06 10.41 -31.00
N CYS A 326 27.63 11.45 -31.71
CA CYS A 326 27.24 12.75 -31.16
C CYS A 326 26.15 13.37 -32.05
N MET A 327 25.15 14.02 -31.46
CA MET A 327 24.18 14.85 -32.18
C MET A 327 23.92 16.16 -31.46
N LYS A 328 23.62 17.19 -32.25
CA LYS A 328 23.03 18.49 -31.90
C LYS A 328 22.14 18.91 -33.07
N TRP A 329 21.31 19.94 -32.85
CA TRP A 329 20.19 20.36 -33.71
C TRP A 329 19.00 19.38 -33.61
N LYS A 330 17.74 19.81 -33.57
CA LYS A 330 17.17 21.17 -33.68
C LYS A 330 16.24 21.53 -32.52
N SER A 331 15.92 22.80 -32.38
CA SER A 331 14.59 23.23 -31.96
C SER A 331 14.11 24.40 -32.84
N LYS A 332 12.79 24.64 -32.83
CA LYS A 332 12.01 25.64 -33.60
C LYS A 332 11.62 25.29 -35.05
N PHE A 333 10.47 25.87 -35.40
CA PHE A 333 9.64 25.74 -36.60
C PHE A 333 8.95 24.38 -36.80
N GLY A 334 7.66 24.43 -37.13
CA GLY A 334 6.79 23.25 -37.21
C GLY A 334 5.76 23.39 -38.34
N LEU A 335 5.38 22.25 -38.91
CA LEU A 335 4.47 22.09 -40.04
C LEU A 335 3.49 20.91 -39.77
N PRO A 336 2.41 20.73 -40.57
CA PRO A 336 1.15 20.19 -40.03
C PRO A 336 1.05 18.68 -39.72
N LYS A 337 0.09 18.35 -38.85
CA LYS A 337 -0.24 17.01 -38.28
C LYS A 337 -0.79 15.97 -39.29
N ARG A 338 -0.28 15.87 -40.53
CA ARG A 338 -0.77 14.89 -41.53
C ARG A 338 0.24 13.89 -42.10
N VAL A 339 1.54 14.03 -41.81
CA VAL A 339 2.58 13.05 -42.23
C VAL A 339 2.93 12.06 -41.11
N LEU A 340 2.68 12.42 -39.85
CA LEU A 340 3.15 11.72 -38.63
C LEU A 340 2.48 10.37 -38.31
N ARG A 341 1.85 9.69 -39.28
CA ARG A 341 1.02 8.48 -39.02
C ARG A 341 1.39 7.24 -39.87
N PHE A 342 2.61 7.20 -40.41
CA PHE A 342 3.04 6.10 -41.30
C PHE A 342 4.40 5.46 -40.96
N PHE A 343 5.12 5.95 -39.94
CA PHE A 343 6.49 5.52 -39.62
C PHE A 343 6.68 4.84 -38.25
N LEU A 344 5.61 4.65 -37.47
CA LEU A 344 5.66 3.90 -36.21
C LEU A 344 5.20 2.46 -36.44
N SER A 345 6.09 1.65 -37.00
CA SER A 345 5.98 0.19 -37.04
C SER A 345 7.38 -0.43 -37.15
N TYR A 346 7.57 -1.55 -36.46
CA TYR A 346 8.80 -2.34 -36.29
C TYR A 346 9.89 -1.83 -35.32
N ASN A 347 10.34 -2.80 -34.51
CA ASN A 347 11.61 -2.91 -33.79
C ASN A 347 11.86 -1.95 -32.61
N ASN A 348 11.39 -2.37 -31.43
CA ASN A 348 11.96 -1.96 -30.15
C ASN A 348 11.85 -3.12 -29.12
N PHE A 349 12.84 -4.00 -29.07
CA PHE A 349 13.03 -4.98 -27.99
C PHE A 349 14.50 -5.41 -27.93
N ASP A 350 15.20 -5.02 -26.88
CA ASP A 350 16.47 -5.62 -26.48
C ASP A 350 16.60 -5.51 -24.96
N VAL A 351 16.69 -6.64 -24.26
CA VAL A 351 16.74 -6.72 -22.79
C VAL A 351 17.87 -7.63 -22.38
N VAL A 352 18.87 -7.06 -21.70
CA VAL A 352 20.00 -7.80 -21.14
C VAL A 352 20.03 -7.61 -19.63
N MET A 353 19.69 -8.66 -18.89
CA MET A 353 20.29 -8.97 -17.59
C MET A 353 20.47 -10.47 -17.43
N SER A 354 21.48 -10.86 -16.64
CA SER A 354 21.88 -12.24 -16.45
C SER A 354 22.20 -12.50 -14.98
N PHE A 355 21.75 -13.63 -14.45
CA PHE A 355 22.05 -14.10 -13.09
C PHE A 355 22.97 -15.33 -13.12
N PRO A 356 23.93 -15.46 -12.19
CA PRO A 356 24.74 -16.66 -12.04
C PRO A 356 24.00 -17.77 -11.28
N GLN A 357 24.30 -19.04 -11.60
CA GLN A 357 23.82 -20.22 -10.88
C GLN A 357 24.89 -20.82 -9.96
N GLN A 358 24.49 -21.70 -9.04
CA GLN A 358 25.37 -22.28 -8.01
C GLN A 358 25.10 -23.80 -7.82
N GLY A 359 26.17 -24.59 -7.73
CA GLY A 359 26.22 -26.03 -7.40
C GLY A 359 27.69 -26.43 -7.23
N ARG A 360 28.13 -27.03 -6.11
CA ARG A 360 27.95 -28.44 -5.67
C ARG A 360 28.54 -29.47 -6.63
N GLU A 361 29.33 -30.47 -6.20
CA GLU A 361 30.02 -30.73 -4.93
C GLU A 361 31.06 -31.86 -5.18
N GLY A 362 32.17 -31.96 -4.40
CA GLY A 362 33.17 -33.01 -4.66
C GLY A 362 34.28 -33.16 -3.60
N THR A 363 34.46 -34.39 -3.12
CA THR A 363 35.45 -34.83 -2.10
C THR A 363 36.72 -35.44 -2.76
N CYS A 364 37.88 -35.71 -2.12
CA CYS A 364 38.29 -35.70 -0.70
C CYS A 364 39.84 -35.63 -0.52
N ASN A 365 40.29 -35.36 0.72
CA ASN A 365 41.55 -35.79 1.39
C ASN A 365 42.98 -35.39 0.92
N HIS A 366 43.61 -34.54 1.75
CA HIS A 366 44.96 -34.66 2.38
C HIS A 366 46.24 -34.99 1.59
N LEU A 367 47.20 -34.05 1.57
CA LEU A 367 48.42 -34.09 2.43
C LEU A 367 49.22 -32.76 2.44
N GLN A 368 50.21 -32.64 3.33
CA GLN A 368 50.99 -31.42 3.69
C GLN A 368 52.03 -31.03 2.59
N TYR A 369 52.47 -29.77 2.40
CA TYR A 369 53.27 -28.93 3.33
C TYR A 369 53.23 -27.41 2.96
N TRP A 370 54.00 -26.57 3.70
CA TRP A 370 54.12 -25.09 3.58
C TRP A 370 54.59 -24.55 2.19
N SER A 371 54.47 -23.25 1.81
CA SER A 371 54.51 -22.02 2.63
C SER A 371 53.94 -20.72 1.98
N SER A 372 53.76 -19.69 2.84
CA SER A 372 53.94 -18.23 2.58
C SER A 372 52.86 -17.36 1.88
N ARG A 373 52.25 -16.47 2.70
CA ARG A 373 51.76 -15.08 2.41
C ARG A 373 50.81 -14.87 1.20
N THR A 374 49.59 -14.35 1.39
CA THR A 374 49.32 -12.95 1.81
C THR A 374 47.87 -12.79 2.33
N VAL A 375 47.58 -11.76 3.13
CA VAL A 375 46.32 -11.60 3.88
C VAL A 375 45.36 -10.61 3.21
N ILE A 376 44.11 -11.06 2.94
CA ILE A 376 42.90 -10.23 2.89
C ILE A 376 41.82 -11.00 3.65
N SER A 377 41.14 -10.37 4.63
CA SER A 377 40.19 -11.05 5.52
C SER A 377 38.74 -10.84 5.09
N SER A 378 38.00 -11.94 4.88
CA SER A 378 36.57 -11.93 4.59
C SER A 378 35.74 -12.05 5.88
N TYR A 379 34.90 -11.07 6.19
CA TYR A 379 33.93 -11.16 7.28
C TYR A 379 32.66 -11.90 6.84
N PHE A 380 32.72 -13.24 6.90
CA PHE A 380 31.54 -14.11 6.81
C PHE A 380 30.88 -14.20 8.19
N CYS A 381 29.81 -13.43 8.43
CA CYS A 381 29.01 -13.59 9.65
C CYS A 381 28.17 -14.87 9.58
N LYS A 382 28.47 -15.84 10.45
CA LYS A 382 27.60 -16.99 10.70
C LYS A 382 26.34 -16.52 11.44
N ALA A 383 25.16 -16.78 10.88
CA ALA A 383 23.89 -16.65 11.59
C ALA A 383 23.34 -18.04 11.91
N SER A 384 23.44 -18.46 13.18
CA SER A 384 22.96 -19.77 13.64
C SER A 384 22.48 -19.75 15.10
N SER A 385 21.61 -18.79 15.45
CA SER A 385 20.92 -18.74 16.76
C SER A 385 19.82 -17.65 16.80
N SER A 386 18.55 -18.00 16.55
CA SER A 386 17.34 -17.34 17.09
C SER A 386 16.05 -17.92 16.48
N LEU A 387 15.59 -19.09 16.95
CA LEU A 387 14.18 -19.49 16.80
C LEU A 387 13.39 -18.98 18.02
N GLU A 388 13.24 -17.65 18.12
CA GLU A 388 12.41 -17.00 19.15
C GLU A 388 12.16 -15.53 18.73
N ASP A 389 11.07 -15.31 17.97
CA ASP A 389 10.32 -14.03 17.83
C ASP A 389 9.23 -14.16 16.74
N ILE A 390 8.28 -15.09 16.90
CA ILE A 390 7.06 -15.16 16.08
C ILE A 390 5.91 -14.59 16.92
N GLY A 391 5.78 -13.26 16.97
CA GLY A 391 4.84 -12.64 17.92
C GLY A 391 4.68 -11.11 17.98
N GLU A 392 5.04 -10.32 16.96
CA GLU A 392 4.72 -8.87 16.94
C GLU A 392 3.69 -8.50 15.85
N SER A 393 2.40 -8.72 16.13
CA SER A 393 1.33 -8.03 15.40
C SER A 393 1.31 -6.56 15.83
N SER A 394 1.56 -5.64 14.89
CA SER A 394 1.51 -4.19 15.12
C SER A 394 0.75 -3.50 14.00
N SER A 395 -0.39 -2.89 14.35
CA SER A 395 -1.23 -2.10 13.44
C SER A 395 -0.59 -0.73 13.15
N GLU A 396 0.53 -0.73 12.43
CA GLU A 396 1.06 0.45 11.75
C GLU A 396 0.70 0.31 10.26
N THR A 397 -0.29 1.06 9.80
CA THR A 397 -0.56 1.22 8.36
C THR A 397 0.53 2.10 7.74
N ASP A 398 1.23 1.60 6.71
CA ASP A 398 2.01 2.45 5.81
C ASP A 398 1.10 2.80 4.62
N ASP A 399 0.68 4.07 4.51
CA ASP A 399 -0.36 4.53 3.57
C ASP A 399 0.11 4.63 2.09
N GLU A 400 1.30 4.11 1.76
CA GLU A 400 1.90 4.18 0.42
C GLU A 400 1.40 3.03 -0.46
N GLN A 401 0.35 3.26 -1.26
CA GLN A 401 -0.10 2.31 -2.29
C GLN A 401 0.99 2.06 -3.35
N PRO A 402 1.18 0.81 -3.83
CA PRO A 402 2.10 0.52 -4.91
C PRO A 402 1.59 1.10 -6.23
N VAL A 403 2.22 2.20 -6.68
CA VAL A 403 1.88 2.86 -7.95
C VAL A 403 2.06 1.88 -9.12
N ARG A 404 0.94 1.52 -9.78
CA ARG A 404 0.98 0.77 -11.04
C ARG A 404 1.50 1.68 -12.15
N ARG A 405 2.32 1.13 -13.05
CA ARG A 405 2.79 1.85 -14.25
C ARG A 405 1.61 2.29 -15.12
N GLN A 406 1.65 3.52 -15.59
CA GLN A 406 1.22 3.81 -16.96
C GLN A 406 2.47 3.71 -17.85
N GLU A 407 2.46 2.84 -18.85
CA GLU A 407 3.58 2.72 -19.79
C GLU A 407 3.45 3.80 -20.87
N GLY A 408 3.83 5.03 -20.48
CA GLY A 408 3.86 6.19 -21.36
C GLY A 408 4.95 6.05 -22.42
N SER A 409 4.54 6.01 -23.70
CA SER A 409 5.46 5.98 -24.84
C SER A 409 6.01 7.38 -25.14
N THR A 410 7.25 7.66 -24.72
CA THR A 410 7.98 8.89 -25.06
C THR A 410 9.48 8.61 -25.24
N ASP A 411 10.13 9.38 -26.12
CA ASP A 411 11.57 9.29 -26.35
C ASP A 411 12.38 9.61 -25.07
N LEU A 412 13.49 8.89 -24.87
CA LEU A 412 14.43 9.15 -23.76
C LEU A 412 14.98 10.58 -23.88
N SER A 413 14.62 11.43 -22.90
CA SER A 413 14.86 12.86 -22.98
C SER A 413 16.36 13.23 -22.99
N PRO A 414 16.74 14.40 -23.53
CA PRO A 414 18.15 14.83 -23.56
C PRO A 414 18.84 14.82 -22.19
N GLU A 415 18.07 15.05 -21.12
CA GLU A 415 18.50 15.07 -19.73
C GLU A 415 18.92 13.68 -19.24
N TYR A 416 18.19 12.62 -19.62
CA TYR A 416 18.56 11.23 -19.33
C TYR A 416 19.96 10.89 -19.88
N TRP A 417 20.25 11.31 -21.12
CA TRP A 417 21.56 11.11 -21.75
C TRP A 417 22.65 12.01 -21.15
N GLY A 418 22.30 13.24 -20.74
CA GLY A 418 23.18 14.12 -19.97
C GLY A 418 23.61 13.51 -18.65
N ILE A 419 22.64 13.04 -17.86
CA ILE A 419 22.85 12.36 -16.57
C ILE A 419 23.65 11.06 -16.77
N GLN A 420 23.33 10.21 -17.75
CA GLN A 420 24.11 9.01 -18.04
C GLN A 420 25.58 9.33 -18.39
N LYS A 421 25.82 10.43 -19.12
CA LYS A 421 27.18 10.88 -19.44
C LYS A 421 27.91 11.36 -18.18
N LEU A 422 27.27 12.13 -17.31
CA LEU A 422 27.86 12.61 -16.06
C LEU A 422 28.10 11.47 -15.06
N ALA A 423 27.18 10.52 -14.93
CA ALA A 423 27.34 9.32 -14.11
C ALA A 423 28.61 8.52 -14.47
N LYS A 424 29.03 8.52 -15.76
CA LYS A 424 30.28 7.90 -16.21
C LYS A 424 31.53 8.68 -15.80
N TYR A 425 31.44 10.00 -15.61
CA TYR A 425 32.52 10.81 -15.00
C TYR A 425 32.54 10.66 -13.47
N VAL A 426 31.39 10.61 -12.81
CA VAL A 426 31.29 10.32 -11.36
C VAL A 426 31.81 8.91 -11.01
N LYS A 427 31.66 7.92 -11.92
CA LYS A 427 32.19 6.55 -11.77
C LYS A 427 33.70 6.40 -11.99
N GLY A 428 34.42 7.39 -12.50
CA GLY A 428 35.81 7.18 -12.95
C GLY A 428 36.68 8.43 -13.12
N GLY A 429 36.28 9.58 -12.59
CA GLY A 429 37.09 10.79 -12.51
C GLY A 429 37.97 10.83 -11.24
N ASP A 430 38.96 11.73 -11.24
CA ASP A 430 39.60 12.17 -10.00
C ASP A 430 38.62 12.98 -9.11
N PRO A 431 38.94 13.29 -7.84
CA PRO A 431 38.02 14.03 -6.96
C PRO A 431 37.56 15.40 -7.50
N THR A 432 38.38 16.08 -8.32
CA THR A 432 38.01 17.37 -8.92
C THR A 432 37.04 17.15 -10.08
N ALA A 433 37.34 16.20 -10.97
CA ALA A 433 36.43 15.81 -12.07
C ALA A 433 35.08 15.27 -11.53
N THR A 434 35.10 14.53 -10.42
CA THR A 434 33.91 14.03 -9.74
C THR A 434 33.09 15.17 -9.14
N VAL A 435 33.69 16.12 -8.41
CA VAL A 435 32.98 17.30 -7.89
C VAL A 435 32.39 18.17 -9.01
N ILE A 436 33.12 18.36 -10.12
CA ILE A 436 32.59 19.07 -11.30
C ILE A 436 31.39 18.32 -11.88
N ALA A 437 31.48 17.00 -12.06
CA ALA A 437 30.39 16.19 -12.60
C ALA A 437 29.16 16.14 -11.68
N LEU A 438 29.34 16.16 -10.35
CA LEU A 438 28.25 16.28 -9.37
C LEU A 438 27.58 17.67 -9.44
N CYS A 439 28.37 18.74 -9.54
CA CYS A 439 27.83 20.09 -9.76
C CYS A 439 27.00 20.15 -11.05
N SER A 440 27.55 19.70 -12.18
CA SER A 440 26.84 19.67 -13.46
C SER A 440 25.66 18.70 -13.50
N MET A 441 25.56 17.74 -12.58
CA MET A 441 24.37 16.87 -12.46
C MET A 441 23.22 17.57 -11.74
N ARG A 442 23.52 18.52 -10.84
CA ARG A 442 22.54 19.39 -10.17
C ARG A 442 22.14 20.62 -11.01
N ASP A 443 22.79 20.84 -12.16
CA ASP A 443 22.36 21.84 -13.15
C ASP A 443 21.21 21.30 -14.05
N PHE A 444 20.83 20.01 -13.91
CA PHE A 444 19.60 19.44 -14.45
C PHE A 444 18.46 19.55 -13.44
N ASP A 445 17.22 19.59 -13.92
CA ASP A 445 16.04 19.57 -13.06
C ASP A 445 15.83 18.17 -12.43
N LEU A 446 16.35 18.01 -11.21
CA LEU A 446 16.22 16.79 -10.41
C LEU A 446 14.81 16.60 -9.81
N SER A 447 13.87 17.53 -9.99
CA SER A 447 12.47 17.31 -9.64
C SER A 447 11.72 16.43 -10.65
N GLN A 448 12.20 16.37 -11.90
CA GLN A 448 11.61 15.52 -12.95
C GLN A 448 11.85 14.04 -12.67
N GLU A 449 10.80 13.23 -12.77
CA GLU A 449 10.90 11.78 -12.60
C GLU A 449 11.84 11.14 -13.64
N THR A 450 11.91 11.68 -14.87
CA THR A 450 12.86 11.22 -15.90
C THR A 450 14.33 11.37 -15.47
N CYS A 451 14.69 12.47 -14.80
CA CYS A 451 16.01 12.72 -14.25
C CYS A 451 16.31 11.82 -13.04
N GLN A 452 15.31 11.64 -12.16
CA GLN A 452 15.39 10.77 -10.99
C GLN A 452 15.63 9.30 -11.39
N LEU A 453 14.84 8.80 -12.35
CA LEU A 453 15.00 7.46 -12.92
C LEU A 453 16.32 7.33 -13.68
N ALA A 454 16.78 8.36 -14.41
CA ALA A 454 18.12 8.34 -15.04
C ALA A 454 19.25 8.10 -14.03
N ILE A 455 19.19 8.70 -12.83
CA ILE A 455 20.20 8.49 -11.77
C ILE A 455 20.12 7.05 -11.21
N LYS A 456 18.92 6.48 -11.11
CA LYS A 456 18.69 5.10 -10.68
C LYS A 456 19.18 4.09 -11.73
N ASP A 457 18.66 4.15 -12.95
CA ASP A 457 18.78 3.12 -13.98
C ASP A 457 20.20 3.07 -14.60
N THR A 458 20.94 4.18 -14.53
CA THR A 458 22.38 4.20 -14.91
C THR A 458 23.30 3.65 -13.81
N GLY A 459 22.72 3.17 -12.70
CA GLY A 459 23.43 2.75 -11.50
C GLY A 459 24.27 3.88 -10.91
N CYS A 460 23.81 5.14 -11.01
CA CYS A 460 24.51 6.29 -10.42
C CYS A 460 24.17 6.42 -8.93
N LEU A 461 22.95 6.04 -8.52
CA LEU A 461 22.50 6.03 -7.13
C LEU A 461 23.46 5.27 -6.19
N GLU A 462 23.91 4.09 -6.60
CA GLU A 462 24.93 3.29 -5.88
C GLU A 462 26.24 4.07 -5.68
N VAL A 463 26.67 4.82 -6.70
CA VAL A 463 27.92 5.59 -6.68
C VAL A 463 27.78 6.80 -5.78
N LEU A 464 26.64 7.49 -5.83
CA LEU A 464 26.33 8.58 -4.92
C LEU A 464 26.41 8.10 -3.47
N ILE A 465 25.83 6.94 -3.15
CA ILE A 465 25.91 6.31 -1.82
C ILE A 465 27.36 5.92 -1.48
N ASN A 466 28.12 5.30 -2.39
CA ASN A 466 29.52 4.94 -2.17
C ASN A 466 30.43 6.18 -1.95
N LEU A 467 30.13 7.31 -2.60
CA LEU A 467 30.85 8.57 -2.40
C LEU A 467 30.65 9.15 -0.99
N LEU A 468 29.60 8.74 -0.26
CA LEU A 468 29.36 9.16 1.12
C LEU A 468 30.40 8.59 2.10
N ASP A 469 30.99 7.42 1.84
CA ASP A 469 32.02 6.82 2.71
C ASP A 469 33.45 7.27 2.33
N THR A 470 33.60 8.21 1.40
CA THR A 470 34.90 8.81 1.05
C THR A 470 35.33 9.87 2.07
N GLN A 471 36.63 10.13 2.15
CA GLN A 471 37.19 11.19 3.03
C GLN A 471 37.08 12.60 2.43
N GLU A 472 36.62 12.74 1.19
CA GLU A 472 36.53 14.01 0.48
C GLU A 472 35.19 14.70 0.76
N ILE A 473 35.18 15.62 1.73
CA ILE A 473 33.98 16.38 2.17
C ILE A 473 33.24 17.02 0.98
N LYS A 474 33.96 17.47 -0.07
CA LYS A 474 33.37 18.03 -1.28
C LYS A 474 32.61 17.00 -2.12
N CYS A 475 33.11 15.76 -2.20
CA CYS A 475 32.43 14.65 -2.87
C CYS A 475 31.19 14.20 -2.07
N GLN A 476 31.32 14.05 -0.75
CA GLN A 476 30.20 13.75 0.14
C GLN A 476 29.10 14.83 0.04
N THR A 477 29.48 16.11 0.10
CA THR A 477 28.57 17.27 -0.02
C THR A 477 27.88 17.34 -1.39
N GLY A 478 28.62 17.10 -2.47
CA GLY A 478 28.05 17.06 -3.82
C GLY A 478 27.06 15.92 -4.00
N SER A 479 27.39 14.74 -3.46
CA SER A 479 26.51 13.57 -3.48
C SER A 479 25.24 13.77 -2.64
N LEU A 480 25.36 14.21 -1.38
CA LEU A 480 24.20 14.45 -0.52
C LEU A 480 23.24 15.49 -1.09
N LYS A 481 23.72 16.53 -1.80
CA LYS A 481 22.83 17.50 -2.46
C LYS A 481 21.97 16.84 -3.53
N ILE A 482 22.55 15.97 -4.37
CA ILE A 482 21.77 15.22 -5.37
C ILE A 482 20.82 14.23 -4.70
N LEU A 483 21.30 13.46 -3.71
CA LEU A 483 20.51 12.46 -2.97
C LEU A 483 19.32 13.09 -2.24
N LYS A 484 19.51 14.22 -1.56
CA LYS A 484 18.46 15.06 -0.94
C LYS A 484 17.34 15.35 -1.93
N ASP A 485 17.68 15.89 -3.10
CA ASP A 485 16.70 16.33 -4.10
C ASP A 485 15.90 15.15 -4.68
N ILE A 486 16.58 14.06 -5.08
CA ILE A 486 15.91 12.87 -5.65
C ILE A 486 15.21 11.98 -4.62
N SER A 487 15.58 12.08 -3.33
CA SER A 487 14.99 11.28 -2.25
C SER A 487 13.54 11.63 -1.91
N GLN A 488 12.92 12.57 -2.62
CA GLN A 488 11.46 12.77 -2.52
C GLN A 488 10.69 11.61 -3.19
N ASN A 489 11.23 11.00 -4.25
CA ASN A 489 10.59 9.91 -5.00
C ASN A 489 10.57 8.58 -4.21
N ILE A 490 9.40 7.95 -4.09
CA ILE A 490 9.18 6.68 -3.35
C ILE A 490 10.15 5.58 -3.82
N LEU A 491 10.29 5.39 -5.14
CA LEU A 491 11.11 4.34 -5.73
C LEU A 491 12.62 4.51 -5.49
N ILE A 492 13.04 5.72 -5.11
CA ILE A 492 14.43 6.04 -4.74
C ILE A 492 14.60 5.98 -3.22
N ARG A 493 13.59 6.36 -2.43
CA ARG A 493 13.59 6.17 -0.96
C ARG A 493 13.80 4.71 -0.57
N HIS A 494 13.13 3.77 -1.23
CA HIS A 494 13.37 2.34 -1.05
C HIS A 494 14.81 1.96 -1.44
N ALA A 495 15.23 2.32 -2.66
CA ALA A 495 16.56 1.96 -3.17
C ALA A 495 17.71 2.49 -2.30
N ILE A 496 17.63 3.71 -1.74
CA ILE A 496 18.64 4.25 -0.82
C ILE A 496 18.72 3.41 0.47
N ALA A 497 17.60 2.93 1.00
CA ALA A 497 17.56 2.09 2.19
C ALA A 497 17.97 0.63 1.92
N ASP A 498 17.70 0.12 0.72
CA ASP A 498 18.14 -1.21 0.27
C ASP A 498 19.65 -1.26 0.01
N LEU A 499 20.23 -0.18 -0.49
CA LEU A 499 21.67 0.01 -0.69
C LEU A 499 22.41 0.47 0.59
N GLY A 500 21.77 0.43 1.77
CA GLY A 500 22.39 0.75 3.06
C GLY A 500 22.76 2.23 3.29
N GLY A 501 22.37 3.15 2.39
CA GLY A 501 22.82 4.55 2.42
C GLY A 501 22.44 5.30 3.71
N LEU A 502 21.34 4.92 4.37
CA LEU A 502 20.94 5.45 5.68
C LEU A 502 21.99 5.25 6.77
N GLU A 503 22.74 4.15 6.73
CA GLU A 503 23.74 3.80 7.74
C GLU A 503 24.95 4.72 7.63
N ILE A 504 25.36 5.02 6.39
CA ILE A 504 26.43 5.97 6.06
C ILE A 504 25.99 7.41 6.37
N MET A 505 24.73 7.78 6.07
CA MET A 505 24.20 9.11 6.45
C MET A 505 24.18 9.30 7.98
N VAL A 506 23.81 8.27 8.75
CA VAL A 506 23.85 8.31 10.23
C VAL A 506 25.28 8.35 10.78
N LYS A 507 26.26 7.80 10.06
CA LYS A 507 27.70 7.95 10.36
C LYS A 507 28.21 9.37 10.06
N ILE A 508 27.74 10.00 8.98
CA ILE A 508 28.07 11.39 8.60
C ILE A 508 27.61 12.42 9.65
N LEU A 509 26.55 12.16 10.43
CA LEU A 509 26.13 13.06 11.51
C LEU A 509 27.22 13.32 12.58
N ASP A 510 28.24 12.47 12.68
CA ASP A 510 29.39 12.63 13.58
C ASP A 510 30.47 13.58 13.03
N SER A 511 30.38 14.03 11.78
CA SER A 511 31.41 14.87 11.13
C SER A 511 31.62 16.23 11.84
N PRO A 512 32.76 16.90 11.66
CA PRO A 512 32.93 18.28 12.14
C PRO A 512 32.23 19.32 11.25
N ASP A 513 31.89 18.96 10.00
CA ASP A 513 31.29 19.88 9.02
C ASP A 513 29.77 20.04 9.23
N THR A 514 29.32 21.28 9.44
CA THR A 514 27.90 21.59 9.68
C THR A 514 27.04 21.53 8.43
N ASP A 515 27.55 21.89 7.24
CA ASP A 515 26.77 21.80 6.00
C ASP A 515 26.52 20.34 5.63
N LEU A 516 27.51 19.48 5.87
CA LEU A 516 27.42 18.04 5.66
C LEU A 516 26.40 17.38 6.62
N LYS A 517 26.35 17.81 7.89
CA LYS A 517 25.31 17.39 8.86
C LYS A 517 23.91 17.76 8.39
N CYS A 518 23.70 19.03 7.99
CA CYS A 518 22.41 19.51 7.52
C CYS A 518 21.89 18.67 6.34
N LEU A 519 22.73 18.45 5.33
CA LEU A 519 22.38 17.68 4.14
C LEU A 519 22.11 16.20 4.46
N ALA A 520 22.88 15.60 5.37
CA ALA A 520 22.65 14.22 5.81
C ALA A 520 21.32 14.09 6.58
N ALA A 521 21.03 15.02 7.50
CA ALA A 521 19.78 15.04 8.24
C ALA A 521 18.56 15.28 7.33
N GLU A 522 18.64 16.22 6.38
CA GLU A 522 17.56 16.48 5.41
C GLU A 522 17.30 15.27 4.50
N THR A 523 18.36 14.60 4.02
CA THR A 523 18.23 13.36 3.23
C THR A 523 17.64 12.21 4.07
N ILE A 524 18.04 12.07 5.33
CA ILE A 524 17.43 11.13 6.28
C ILE A 524 15.94 11.44 6.47
N ALA A 525 15.54 12.72 6.58
CA ALA A 525 14.15 13.11 6.74
C ALA A 525 13.27 12.61 5.57
N ASN A 526 13.73 12.84 4.34
CA ASN A 526 13.03 12.36 3.15
C ASN A 526 12.94 10.83 3.12
N VAL A 527 14.06 10.12 3.33
CA VAL A 527 14.06 8.64 3.27
C VAL A 527 13.30 7.99 4.44
N ALA A 528 13.23 8.61 5.63
CA ALA A 528 12.54 8.07 6.81
C ALA A 528 11.00 8.03 6.74
N ARG A 529 10.40 8.30 5.58
CA ARG A 529 8.93 8.33 5.38
C ARG A 529 8.25 6.94 5.46
N PHE A 530 8.99 5.82 5.40
CA PHE A 530 8.46 4.45 5.52
C PHE A 530 9.08 3.61 6.66
N LYS A 531 8.37 2.55 7.11
CA LYS A 531 8.68 1.78 8.34
C LYS A 531 10.09 1.18 8.41
N ARG A 532 10.62 0.62 7.31
CA ARG A 532 11.98 0.04 7.28
C ARG A 532 13.06 1.10 7.48
N ALA A 533 12.99 2.24 6.80
CA ALA A 533 13.94 3.33 6.99
C ALA A 533 13.94 3.87 8.44
N ARG A 534 12.75 4.08 9.03
CA ARG A 534 12.61 4.46 10.45
C ARG A 534 13.29 3.46 11.41
N LYS A 535 13.26 2.16 11.09
CA LYS A 535 13.94 1.10 11.86
C LYS A 535 15.46 1.20 11.72
N THR A 536 16.00 1.32 10.50
CA THR A 536 17.45 1.42 10.23
C THR A 536 18.09 2.62 10.94
N VAL A 537 17.47 3.81 10.87
CA VAL A 537 17.99 5.03 11.53
C VAL A 537 18.06 4.86 13.05
N ARG A 538 17.07 4.18 13.67
CA ARG A 538 17.11 3.87 15.11
C ARG A 538 18.15 2.83 15.48
N GLN A 539 18.33 1.78 14.67
CA GLN A 539 19.32 0.72 14.94
C GLN A 539 20.76 1.26 14.94
N HIS A 540 21.07 2.21 14.05
CA HIS A 540 22.39 2.86 13.96
C HIS A 540 22.57 4.04 14.94
N GLY A 541 21.69 4.20 15.92
CA GLY A 541 21.77 5.26 16.94
C GLY A 541 21.45 6.67 16.44
N GLY A 542 21.05 6.84 15.18
CA GLY A 542 20.82 8.13 14.53
C GLY A 542 19.81 9.03 15.27
N ILE A 543 18.82 8.45 15.96
CA ILE A 543 17.88 9.21 16.79
C ILE A 543 18.59 10.01 17.90
N LYS A 544 19.67 9.49 18.50
CA LYS A 544 20.44 10.24 19.52
C LYS A 544 21.19 11.39 18.85
N LYS A 545 21.89 11.12 17.74
CA LYS A 545 22.65 12.12 16.97
C LYS A 545 21.79 13.27 16.45
N LEU A 546 20.59 12.96 15.96
CA LEU A 546 19.63 13.96 15.50
C LEU A 546 19.06 14.82 16.65
N VAL A 547 19.00 14.30 17.88
CA VAL A 547 18.69 15.09 19.08
C VAL A 547 19.89 15.94 19.52
N GLU A 548 21.12 15.44 19.37
CA GLU A 548 22.35 16.22 19.60
C GLU A 548 22.47 17.41 18.62
N LEU A 549 21.92 17.31 17.41
CA LEU A 549 21.77 18.47 16.49
C LEU A 549 20.81 19.56 17.01
N LEU A 550 19.97 19.28 18.01
CA LEU A 550 19.13 20.28 18.67
C LEU A 550 19.82 20.94 19.88
N GLU A 551 20.99 20.46 20.30
CA GLU A 551 21.76 21.06 21.39
C GLU A 551 22.62 22.25 20.93
N SER A 552 22.82 22.43 19.62
CA SER A 552 23.60 23.53 19.04
C SER A 552 22.85 24.87 19.04
N ILE A 553 22.70 25.49 20.21
CA ILE A 553 22.87 26.93 20.44
C ILE A 553 22.87 27.25 21.95
N SER A 554 23.81 28.09 22.38
CA SER A 554 23.77 28.76 23.68
C SER A 554 22.68 29.85 23.70
N VAL A 555 21.74 29.77 24.63
CA VAL A 555 20.63 30.75 24.75
C VAL A 555 21.17 32.15 25.04
N GLY A 556 21.26 32.99 24.00
CA GLY A 556 21.82 34.34 24.05
C GLY A 556 21.53 35.12 22.76
N PRO A 557 21.75 36.46 22.74
CA PRO A 557 21.25 37.34 21.68
C PRO A 557 22.01 37.26 20.34
N SER A 558 23.16 36.59 20.28
CA SER A 558 23.99 36.46 19.07
C SER A 558 23.59 35.24 18.23
N TYR A 559 22.44 35.32 17.55
CA TYR A 559 22.00 34.27 16.62
C TYR A 559 22.97 34.11 15.45
N GLN A 560 23.56 32.92 15.29
CA GLN A 560 24.24 32.51 14.06
C GLN A 560 23.27 31.69 13.21
N ALA A 561 22.92 32.18 12.03
CA ALA A 561 21.90 31.56 11.16
C ALA A 561 22.22 30.10 10.80
N LYS A 562 23.51 29.73 10.74
CA LYS A 562 23.97 28.37 10.41
C LYS A 562 23.62 27.32 11.48
N ASP A 563 23.63 27.73 12.74
CA ASP A 563 23.31 26.82 13.86
C ASP A 563 21.78 26.60 13.95
N THR A 564 20.98 27.64 13.67
CA THR A 564 19.52 27.51 13.52
C THR A 564 19.16 26.56 12.39
N GLU A 565 19.85 26.63 11.24
CA GLU A 565 19.63 25.68 10.14
C GLU A 565 20.03 24.24 10.52
N THR A 566 21.12 24.08 11.29
CA THR A 566 21.54 22.76 11.81
C THR A 566 20.46 22.14 12.70
N ALA A 567 19.88 22.92 13.60
CA ALA A 567 18.76 22.49 14.44
C ALA A 567 17.47 22.23 13.63
N ARG A 568 17.19 23.04 12.59
CA ARG A 568 16.06 22.85 11.67
C ARG A 568 16.15 21.53 10.91
N CYS A 569 17.31 21.22 10.32
CA CYS A 569 17.53 19.94 9.62
C CYS A 569 17.42 18.74 10.59
N GLY A 570 17.96 18.87 11.82
CA GLY A 570 17.79 17.88 12.88
C GLY A 570 16.32 17.64 13.24
N ALA A 571 15.54 18.70 13.44
CA ALA A 571 14.12 18.64 13.74
C ALA A 571 13.29 18.00 12.60
N LEU A 572 13.59 18.31 11.34
CA LEU A 572 12.90 17.74 10.17
C LEU A 572 13.14 16.21 10.05
N ALA A 573 14.36 15.77 10.33
CA ALA A 573 14.71 14.35 10.41
C ALA A 573 14.02 13.64 11.59
N LEU A 574 13.96 14.30 12.75
CA LEU A 574 13.26 13.79 13.94
C LEU A 574 11.75 13.67 13.70
N TRP A 575 11.11 14.65 13.06
CA TRP A 575 9.68 14.60 12.71
C TRP A 575 9.38 13.37 11.86
N SER A 576 10.12 13.19 10.76
CA SER A 576 9.97 12.04 9.86
C SER A 576 10.22 10.70 10.57
N CYS A 577 11.22 10.65 11.45
CA CYS A 577 11.49 9.48 12.28
C CYS A 577 10.43 9.22 13.36
N SER A 578 9.78 10.27 13.87
CA SER A 578 8.90 10.22 15.04
C SER A 578 7.57 9.52 14.79
N LYS A 579 7.15 9.31 13.52
CA LYS A 579 5.92 8.56 13.20
C LYS A 579 5.86 7.18 13.87
N SER A 580 6.99 6.46 14.01
CA SER A 580 7.01 5.14 14.67
C SER A 580 7.10 5.23 16.20
N SER A 581 6.23 4.47 16.89
CA SER A 581 6.19 4.35 18.36
C SER A 581 7.53 3.97 19.00
N LYS A 582 8.28 3.05 18.37
CA LYS A 582 9.61 2.62 18.84
C LYS A 582 10.68 3.71 18.67
N ASN A 583 10.44 4.70 17.81
CA ASN A 583 11.30 5.88 17.65
C ASN A 583 10.93 7.01 18.62
N LYS A 584 9.62 7.28 18.86
CA LYS A 584 9.16 8.19 19.94
C LYS A 584 9.84 7.85 21.27
N LYS A 585 9.83 6.57 21.64
CA LYS A 585 10.49 6.04 22.86
C LYS A 585 12.01 6.23 22.88
N ALA A 586 12.67 6.35 21.73
CA ALA A 586 14.10 6.67 21.62
C ALA A 586 14.37 8.19 21.74
N ILE A 587 13.57 9.05 21.11
CA ILE A 587 13.67 10.52 21.23
C ILE A 587 13.54 10.95 22.70
N ARG A 588 12.59 10.37 23.44
CA ARG A 588 12.43 10.64 24.89
C ARG A 588 13.67 10.22 25.70
N ARG A 589 14.26 9.06 25.39
CA ARG A 589 15.48 8.56 26.07
C ARG A 589 16.73 9.39 25.74
N ALA A 590 16.77 10.04 24.57
CA ALA A 590 17.83 10.93 24.17
C ALA A 590 17.72 12.36 24.75
N GLY A 591 16.69 12.66 25.55
CA GLY A 591 16.50 14.00 26.13
C GLY A 591 15.89 15.03 25.18
N GLY A 592 15.29 14.61 24.05
CA GLY A 592 14.79 15.54 23.04
C GLY A 592 13.66 16.47 23.51
N ILE A 593 12.87 16.08 24.51
CA ILE A 593 11.66 16.83 24.91
C ILE A 593 11.99 18.25 25.46
N PRO A 594 12.90 18.44 26.45
CA PRO A 594 13.36 19.77 26.86
C PRO A 594 14.03 20.62 25.76
N LEU A 595 14.56 20.00 24.70
CA LEU A 595 15.15 20.71 23.56
C LEU A 595 14.05 21.23 22.62
N LEU A 596 13.05 20.39 22.29
CA LEU A 596 11.85 20.83 21.58
C LEU A 596 11.13 21.95 22.35
N ALA A 597 11.01 21.84 23.68
CA ALA A 597 10.43 22.86 24.57
C ALA A 597 11.13 24.22 24.49
N ARG A 598 12.45 24.21 24.24
CA ARG A 598 13.31 25.39 24.14
C ARG A 598 13.18 26.06 22.78
N TRP A 599 13.28 25.28 21.70
CA TRP A 599 13.14 25.76 20.32
C TRP A 599 11.73 26.27 20.00
N LEU A 600 10.69 25.74 20.66
CA LEU A 600 9.31 26.22 20.57
C LEU A 600 9.11 27.68 21.03
N LYS A 601 10.10 28.27 21.72
CA LYS A 601 10.09 29.67 22.19
C LYS A 601 10.72 30.66 21.20
N CYS A 602 11.35 30.17 20.13
CA CYS A 602 11.98 31.00 19.10
C CYS A 602 10.94 31.60 18.14
N SER A 603 11.26 32.73 17.51
CA SER A 603 10.34 33.46 16.61
C SER A 603 10.38 33.02 15.14
N HIS A 604 11.21 32.05 14.77
CA HIS A 604 11.45 31.68 13.37
C HIS A 604 10.55 30.52 12.92
N THR A 605 9.62 30.78 12.01
CA THR A 605 8.64 29.82 11.49
C THR A 605 9.30 28.55 10.93
N ASP A 606 10.41 28.69 10.20
CA ASP A 606 11.08 27.62 9.45
C ASP A 606 11.62 26.48 10.33
N ILE A 607 11.90 26.77 11.62
CA ILE A 607 12.27 25.77 12.63
C ILE A 607 11.07 25.39 13.52
N LEU A 608 10.12 26.30 13.76
CA LEU A 608 8.91 25.98 14.51
C LEU A 608 8.08 24.88 13.84
N ILE A 609 7.93 24.88 12.52
CA ILE A 609 7.13 23.87 11.80
C ILE A 609 7.67 22.43 12.06
N PRO A 610 8.96 22.09 11.81
CA PRO A 610 9.49 20.77 12.15
C PRO A 610 9.45 20.41 13.65
N ILE A 611 9.63 21.40 14.53
CA ILE A 611 9.56 21.20 16.00
C ILE A 611 8.13 20.83 16.42
N VAL A 612 7.13 21.59 15.96
CA VAL A 612 5.71 21.32 16.27
C VAL A 612 5.22 20.05 15.59
N GLY A 613 5.62 19.76 14.36
CA GLY A 613 5.35 18.49 13.68
C GLY A 613 5.91 17.28 14.45
N THR A 614 7.12 17.40 15.00
CA THR A 614 7.69 16.37 15.90
C THR A 614 6.86 16.21 17.17
N LEU A 615 6.39 17.30 17.78
CA LEU A 615 5.54 17.27 18.97
C LEU A 615 4.15 16.67 18.68
N GLN A 616 3.53 17.02 17.56
CA GLN A 616 2.27 16.48 17.04
C GLN A 616 2.34 14.95 16.93
N GLU A 617 3.38 14.42 16.28
CA GLU A 617 3.52 12.96 16.14
C GLU A 617 3.83 12.26 17.46
N CYS A 618 4.59 12.90 18.35
CA CYS A 618 4.87 12.36 19.67
C CYS A 618 3.66 12.37 20.62
N ALA A 619 2.77 13.38 20.53
CA ALA A 619 1.59 13.57 21.40
C ALA A 619 0.60 12.39 21.40
N SER A 620 0.62 11.56 20.35
CA SER A 620 -0.15 10.31 20.30
C SER A 620 0.16 9.33 21.45
N GLU A 621 1.38 9.34 22.01
CA GLU A 621 1.73 8.52 23.18
C GLU A 621 1.37 9.26 24.49
N PRO A 622 0.59 8.67 25.43
CA PRO A 622 0.20 9.35 26.69
C PRO A 622 1.39 9.85 27.52
N SER A 623 2.49 9.09 27.54
CA SER A 623 3.71 9.48 28.25
C SER A 623 4.44 10.69 27.65
N TYR A 624 4.05 11.12 26.45
CA TYR A 624 4.53 12.35 25.81
C TYR A 624 3.62 13.54 26.12
N ARG A 625 2.29 13.35 26.16
CA ARG A 625 1.35 14.41 26.59
C ARG A 625 1.68 14.92 27.99
N LEU A 626 1.95 13.99 28.91
CA LEU A 626 2.43 14.31 30.27
C LEU A 626 3.69 15.18 30.24
N ALA A 627 4.64 14.90 29.33
CA ALA A 627 5.89 15.65 29.24
C ALA A 627 5.71 17.03 28.56
N ILE A 628 4.89 17.11 27.50
CA ILE A 628 4.45 18.36 26.85
C ILE A 628 3.76 19.28 27.86
N ARG A 629 2.98 18.69 28.78
CA ARG A 629 2.30 19.35 29.90
C ARG A 629 3.28 19.87 30.95
N THR A 630 4.22 19.04 31.45
CA THR A 630 5.17 19.44 32.50
C THR A 630 6.19 20.49 32.03
N GLU A 631 6.55 20.50 30.74
CA GLU A 631 7.48 21.47 30.14
C GLU A 631 6.79 22.79 29.74
N GLY A 632 5.49 22.96 29.99
CA GLY A 632 4.75 24.19 29.68
C GLY A 632 4.57 24.47 28.19
N MET A 633 4.66 23.46 27.31
CA MET A 633 4.65 23.67 25.86
C MET A 633 3.30 24.18 25.34
N ILE A 634 2.20 23.85 26.02
CA ILE A 634 0.82 24.21 25.61
C ILE A 634 0.65 25.72 25.44
N GLU A 635 1.25 26.54 26.31
CA GLU A 635 1.26 28.01 26.20
C GLU A 635 1.86 28.48 24.86
N ASN A 636 2.97 27.84 24.45
CA ASN A 636 3.71 28.22 23.26
C ASN A 636 3.05 27.71 21.98
N LEU A 637 2.43 26.52 22.03
CA LEU A 637 1.54 26.04 20.95
C LEU A 637 0.35 26.97 20.74
N VAL A 638 -0.30 27.41 21.83
CA VAL A 638 -1.42 28.36 21.77
C VAL A 638 -0.98 29.73 21.25
N LYS A 639 0.16 30.24 21.70
CA LYS A 639 0.75 31.49 21.18
C LYS A 639 0.98 31.41 19.66
N ASN A 640 1.45 30.28 19.17
CA ASN A 640 1.75 30.09 17.74
C ASN A 640 0.50 29.92 16.85
N LEU A 641 -0.70 29.69 17.43
CA LEU A 641 -1.97 29.80 16.68
C LEU A 641 -2.28 31.23 16.23
N TYR A 642 -1.70 32.25 16.87
CA TYR A 642 -1.81 33.65 16.46
C TYR A 642 -0.76 34.07 15.41
N SER A 643 -0.01 33.11 14.84
CA SER A 643 0.88 33.36 13.70
C SER A 643 0.09 33.65 12.42
N GLU A 644 0.69 34.34 11.45
CA GLU A 644 0.12 34.53 10.10
C GLU A 644 0.38 33.30 9.19
N HIS A 645 1.18 32.32 9.63
CA HIS A 645 1.56 31.15 8.82
C HIS A 645 0.60 29.95 9.04
N GLU A 646 -0.24 29.66 8.04
CA GLU A 646 -1.22 28.57 8.08
C GLU A 646 -0.63 27.18 8.38
N GLU A 647 0.54 26.84 7.81
CA GLU A 647 1.21 25.55 8.07
C GLU A 647 1.58 25.40 9.57
N LEU A 648 2.07 26.47 10.19
CA LEU A 648 2.37 26.49 11.62
C LEU A 648 1.08 26.42 12.46
N GLN A 649 0.03 27.16 12.09
CA GLN A 649 -1.28 27.08 12.74
C GLN A 649 -1.83 25.64 12.68
N MET A 650 -1.75 24.97 11.53
CA MET A 650 -2.21 23.61 11.29
C MET A 650 -1.47 22.60 12.19
N HIS A 651 -0.14 22.66 12.23
CA HIS A 651 0.63 21.78 13.10
C HIS A 651 0.38 22.07 14.59
N CYS A 652 0.21 23.34 15.00
CA CYS A 652 -0.16 23.69 16.37
C CYS A 652 -1.56 23.17 16.74
N ALA A 653 -2.55 23.33 15.85
CA ALA A 653 -3.90 22.82 16.05
C ALA A 653 -3.91 21.29 16.12
N SER A 654 -3.22 20.59 15.22
CA SER A 654 -3.15 19.12 15.24
C SER A 654 -2.35 18.57 16.43
N ALA A 655 -1.34 19.31 16.92
CA ALA A 655 -0.67 18.99 18.19
C ALA A 655 -1.63 19.14 19.38
N ILE A 656 -2.43 20.22 19.42
CA ILE A 656 -3.47 20.43 20.44
C ILE A 656 -4.53 19.33 20.37
N PHE A 657 -5.03 18.98 19.17
CA PHE A 657 -5.95 17.85 18.94
C PHE A 657 -5.45 16.54 19.56
N LYS A 658 -4.20 16.15 19.28
CA LYS A 658 -3.59 14.92 19.81
C LYS A 658 -3.29 15.00 21.31
N CYS A 659 -3.10 16.19 21.88
CA CYS A 659 -2.89 16.36 23.33
C CYS A 659 -4.19 16.49 24.14
N ALA A 660 -5.27 17.05 23.57
CA ALA A 660 -6.52 17.37 24.25
C ALA A 660 -7.40 16.16 24.64
N GLU A 661 -6.93 14.94 24.38
CA GLU A 661 -7.48 13.74 25.02
C GLU A 661 -7.26 13.76 26.55
N ASP A 662 -6.19 14.40 27.03
CA ASP A 662 -5.93 14.60 28.46
C ASP A 662 -6.72 15.81 29.02
N GLU A 663 -7.44 15.59 30.13
CA GLU A 663 -8.31 16.62 30.74
C GLU A 663 -7.55 17.86 31.20
N GLU A 664 -6.43 17.69 31.90
CA GLU A 664 -5.57 18.79 32.33
C GLU A 664 -5.05 19.65 31.15
N ILE A 665 -4.93 19.07 29.95
CA ILE A 665 -4.49 19.79 28.76
C ILE A 665 -5.65 20.59 28.14
N ARG A 666 -6.87 20.05 28.11
CA ARG A 666 -8.09 20.81 27.75
C ARG A 666 -8.21 22.09 28.59
N ASP A 667 -7.86 21.96 29.87
CA ASP A 667 -7.83 23.03 30.85
C ASP A 667 -6.71 24.06 30.63
N LEU A 668 -5.50 23.61 30.27
CA LEU A 668 -4.38 24.50 29.95
C LEU A 668 -4.64 25.30 28.67
N VAL A 669 -5.18 24.67 27.61
CA VAL A 669 -5.57 25.38 26.37
C VAL A 669 -6.56 26.50 26.68
N ARG A 670 -7.52 26.26 27.58
CA ARG A 670 -8.45 27.29 28.07
C ARG A 670 -7.77 28.38 28.91
N LYS A 671 -6.89 28.01 29.84
CA LYS A 671 -6.16 28.96 30.71
C LYS A 671 -5.23 29.89 29.92
N HIS A 672 -4.61 29.40 28.85
CA HIS A 672 -3.82 30.21 27.91
C HIS A 672 -4.65 30.87 26.78
N ALA A 673 -5.99 30.89 26.90
CA ALA A 673 -6.95 31.51 25.96
C ALA A 673 -7.04 30.91 24.53
N GLY A 674 -6.45 29.74 24.29
CA GLY A 674 -6.34 29.11 22.96
C GLY A 674 -7.66 28.66 22.31
N LEU A 675 -8.76 28.62 23.06
CA LEU A 675 -10.09 28.34 22.51
C LEU A 675 -10.58 29.45 21.55
N LYS A 676 -10.12 30.71 21.75
CA LYS A 676 -10.50 31.84 20.90
C LYS A 676 -9.86 31.77 19.49
N PRO A 677 -8.52 31.69 19.33
CA PRO A 677 -7.92 31.60 17.99
C PRO A 677 -8.37 30.34 17.24
N LEU A 678 -8.58 29.20 17.91
CA LEU A 678 -9.19 28.03 17.27
C LEU A 678 -10.59 28.36 16.67
N SER A 679 -11.40 29.15 17.39
CA SER A 679 -12.72 29.56 16.90
C SER A 679 -12.64 30.56 15.74
N ASP A 680 -11.67 31.47 15.77
CA ASP A 680 -11.46 32.48 14.71
C ASP A 680 -10.91 31.85 13.42
N LEU A 681 -10.05 30.83 13.53
CA LEU A 681 -9.50 30.08 12.40
C LEU A 681 -10.56 29.27 11.62
N LEU A 682 -11.74 29.02 12.19
CA LEU A 682 -12.88 28.43 11.43
C LEU A 682 -13.35 29.33 10.27
N GLY A 683 -13.01 30.62 10.28
CA GLY A 683 -13.31 31.53 9.17
C GLY A 683 -12.47 31.26 7.91
N ASN A 684 -11.33 30.58 8.02
CA ASN A 684 -10.49 30.24 6.87
C ASN A 684 -10.98 28.95 6.20
N SER A 685 -11.93 29.10 5.29
CA SER A 685 -12.57 27.97 4.60
C SER A 685 -11.81 27.46 3.36
N GLU A 686 -10.72 28.13 2.95
CA GLU A 686 -9.93 27.73 1.77
C GLU A 686 -8.98 26.57 2.10
N ASN A 687 -8.20 26.68 3.19
CA ASN A 687 -7.26 25.64 3.60
C ASN A 687 -7.96 24.48 4.34
N LYS A 688 -8.22 23.38 3.62
CA LYS A 688 -8.93 22.21 4.15
C LYS A 688 -8.14 21.42 5.20
N GLU A 689 -6.81 21.39 5.12
CA GLU A 689 -5.97 20.65 6.07
C GLU A 689 -5.87 21.39 7.42
N LEU A 690 -5.70 22.72 7.37
CA LEU A 690 -5.84 23.60 8.54
C LEU A 690 -7.22 23.44 9.18
N LEU A 691 -8.28 23.45 8.37
CA LEU A 691 -9.66 23.30 8.86
C LEU A 691 -9.90 21.94 9.53
N ALA A 692 -9.35 20.84 9.00
CA ALA A 692 -9.42 19.52 9.63
C ALA A 692 -8.69 19.52 11.00
N ALA A 693 -7.50 20.09 11.06
CA ALA A 693 -6.72 20.19 12.31
C ALA A 693 -7.40 21.07 13.38
N VAL A 694 -7.96 22.21 12.98
CA VAL A 694 -8.66 23.16 13.88
C VAL A 694 -9.98 22.58 14.38
N THR A 695 -10.80 22.00 13.50
CA THR A 695 -12.08 21.38 13.91
C THR A 695 -11.85 20.16 14.82
N GLY A 696 -10.80 19.37 14.57
CA GLY A 696 -10.38 18.29 15.47
C GLY A 696 -9.95 18.81 16.84
N ALA A 697 -9.15 19.87 16.88
CA ALA A 697 -8.72 20.51 18.13
C ALA A 697 -9.92 21.04 18.94
N ILE A 698 -10.91 21.63 18.26
CA ILE A 698 -12.16 22.09 18.90
C ILE A 698 -12.96 20.89 19.44
N TRP A 699 -13.14 19.82 18.67
CA TRP A 699 -13.83 18.60 19.12
C TRP A 699 -13.23 18.05 20.41
N LYS A 700 -11.91 17.80 20.43
CA LYS A 700 -11.28 17.26 21.65
C LYS A 700 -11.30 18.26 22.80
N CYS A 701 -11.20 19.56 22.55
CA CYS A 701 -11.40 20.58 23.60
C CYS A 701 -12.84 20.60 24.14
N ALA A 702 -13.86 20.35 23.31
CA ALA A 702 -15.29 20.37 23.67
C ALA A 702 -15.72 19.21 24.59
N ILE A 703 -14.88 18.18 24.79
CA ILE A 703 -15.10 17.14 25.80
C ILE A 703 -15.12 17.74 27.23
N SER A 704 -14.55 18.94 27.44
CA SER A 704 -14.68 19.67 28.72
C SER A 704 -15.86 20.64 28.70
N ARG A 705 -16.79 20.49 29.65
CA ARG A 705 -17.93 21.38 29.86
C ARG A 705 -17.55 22.86 29.96
N GLU A 706 -16.47 23.17 30.68
CA GLU A 706 -16.00 24.56 30.84
C GLU A 706 -15.44 25.14 29.52
N ASN A 707 -15.00 24.30 28.59
CA ASN A 707 -14.57 24.72 27.26
C ASN A 707 -15.78 24.95 26.33
N VAL A 708 -16.81 24.10 26.41
CA VAL A 708 -18.07 24.25 25.65
C VAL A 708 -18.73 25.60 25.94
N LEU A 709 -18.81 26.01 27.21
CA LEU A 709 -19.34 27.33 27.61
C LEU A 709 -18.49 28.51 27.08
N LYS A 710 -17.20 28.31 26.80
CA LYS A 710 -16.34 29.31 26.15
C LYS A 710 -16.54 29.34 24.63
N PHE A 711 -16.66 28.18 23.99
CA PHE A 711 -16.99 28.07 22.57
C PHE A 711 -18.37 28.69 22.25
N GLN A 712 -19.36 28.48 23.11
CA GLN A 712 -20.66 29.16 23.06
C GLN A 712 -20.49 30.69 23.10
N ALA A 713 -19.71 31.22 24.04
CA ALA A 713 -19.43 32.65 24.15
C ALA A 713 -18.63 33.24 22.97
N TYR A 714 -17.97 32.39 22.17
CA TYR A 714 -17.23 32.78 20.95
C TYR A 714 -18.01 32.53 19.65
N LYS A 715 -19.26 32.03 19.72
CA LYS A 715 -20.11 31.64 18.59
C LYS A 715 -19.54 30.50 17.73
N THR A 716 -18.68 29.67 18.31
CA THR A 716 -18.05 28.54 17.62
C THR A 716 -19.09 27.51 17.16
N VAL A 717 -20.21 27.38 17.87
CA VAL A 717 -21.30 26.44 17.53
C VAL A 717 -21.97 26.86 16.21
N GLU A 718 -22.26 28.14 16.03
CA GLU A 718 -22.79 28.67 14.76
C GLU A 718 -21.78 28.48 13.61
N SER A 719 -20.49 28.75 13.83
CA SER A 719 -19.44 28.53 12.82
C SER A 719 -19.32 27.04 12.43
N LEU A 720 -19.37 26.12 13.40
CA LEU A 720 -19.37 24.68 13.14
C LEU A 720 -20.59 24.25 12.32
N VAL A 721 -21.78 24.81 12.59
CA VAL A 721 -22.99 24.55 11.79
C VAL A 721 -22.83 24.98 10.33
N THR A 722 -22.14 26.10 10.04
CA THR A 722 -21.88 26.51 8.64
C THR A 722 -20.90 25.60 7.88
N LEU A 723 -20.14 24.75 8.60
CA LEU A 723 -19.18 23.80 8.02
C LEU A 723 -19.77 22.40 7.81
N LEU A 724 -21.07 22.21 7.99
CA LEU A 724 -21.78 20.95 7.77
C LEU A 724 -22.08 20.63 6.29
N THR A 725 -21.80 21.58 5.39
CA THR A 725 -22.04 21.45 3.94
C THR A 725 -20.77 21.68 3.15
N ASP A 726 -20.60 20.90 2.09
CA ASP A 726 -19.57 21.05 1.05
C ASP A 726 -18.12 21.04 1.58
N GLN A 727 -17.87 20.23 2.64
CA GLN A 727 -16.55 19.97 3.22
C GLN A 727 -16.12 18.50 3.03
N PRO A 728 -14.80 18.19 3.03
CA PRO A 728 -14.31 16.81 2.99
C PRO A 728 -14.68 16.03 4.27
N GLU A 729 -14.74 14.70 4.17
CA GLU A 729 -15.24 13.83 5.24
C GLU A 729 -14.48 13.96 6.56
N GLU A 730 -13.16 14.19 6.55
CA GLU A 730 -12.37 14.39 7.78
C GLU A 730 -12.81 15.64 8.56
N VAL A 731 -13.10 16.74 7.85
CA VAL A 731 -13.66 17.95 8.46
C VAL A 731 -15.07 17.65 9.00
N LEU A 732 -15.92 16.94 8.24
CA LEU A 732 -17.27 16.60 8.70
C LEU A 732 -17.26 15.70 9.95
N ILE A 733 -16.35 14.72 10.04
CA ILE A 733 -16.17 13.84 11.21
C ILE A 733 -15.86 14.68 12.46
N ASN A 734 -14.93 15.64 12.32
CA ASN A 734 -14.49 16.50 13.42
C ASN A 734 -15.55 17.55 13.79
N VAL A 735 -16.21 18.18 12.82
CA VAL A 735 -17.28 19.17 13.04
C VAL A 735 -18.49 18.53 13.72
N ILE A 736 -18.97 17.38 13.22
CA ILE A 736 -20.07 16.64 13.85
C ILE A 736 -19.67 16.13 15.24
N GLY A 737 -18.42 15.67 15.40
CA GLY A 737 -17.87 15.30 16.71
C GLY A 737 -17.96 16.45 17.71
N ALA A 738 -17.45 17.64 17.33
CA ALA A 738 -17.51 18.84 18.16
C ALA A 738 -18.94 19.25 18.50
N LEU A 739 -19.87 19.20 17.54
CA LEU A 739 -21.28 19.49 17.78
C LEU A 739 -21.93 18.46 18.73
N GLY A 740 -21.57 17.18 18.63
CA GLY A 740 -22.06 16.12 19.52
C GLY A 740 -21.63 16.27 20.99
N GLU A 741 -20.41 16.75 21.24
CA GLU A 741 -19.98 17.13 22.61
C GLU A 741 -20.67 18.43 23.05
N CYS A 742 -20.78 19.43 22.17
CA CYS A 742 -21.47 20.69 22.48
C CYS A 742 -22.96 20.50 22.80
N CYS A 743 -23.63 19.50 22.21
CA CYS A 743 -25.01 19.11 22.50
C CYS A 743 -25.23 18.59 23.93
N GLN A 744 -24.20 18.33 24.73
CA GLN A 744 -24.41 18.00 26.15
C GLN A 744 -25.03 19.18 26.92
N GLU A 745 -24.71 20.43 26.55
CA GLU A 745 -25.34 21.63 27.13
C GLU A 745 -26.65 22.01 26.43
N GLU A 746 -27.70 22.20 27.23
CA GLU A 746 -29.08 22.52 26.83
C GLU A 746 -29.19 23.69 25.83
N GLU A 747 -28.63 24.85 26.16
CA GLU A 747 -28.70 26.04 25.30
C GLU A 747 -28.03 25.85 23.94
N ASN A 748 -26.98 25.01 23.83
CA ASN A 748 -26.34 24.72 22.55
C ASN A 748 -27.25 23.90 21.61
N ARG A 749 -28.08 23.01 22.17
CA ARG A 749 -29.11 22.29 21.40
C ARG A 749 -30.11 23.28 20.79
N GLY A 750 -30.41 24.36 21.53
CA GLY A 750 -31.18 25.52 21.05
C GLY A 750 -30.45 26.35 19.99
N ILE A 751 -29.14 26.61 20.14
CA ILE A 751 -28.32 27.31 19.13
C ILE A 751 -28.29 26.51 17.81
N ILE A 752 -28.03 25.20 17.85
CA ILE A 752 -27.97 24.34 16.67
C ILE A 752 -29.32 24.33 15.91
N ARG A 753 -30.44 24.34 16.65
CA ARG A 753 -31.79 24.53 16.07
C ARG A 753 -31.92 25.89 15.38
N ARG A 754 -31.60 26.98 16.08
CA ARG A 754 -31.76 28.36 15.56
C ARG A 754 -30.85 28.67 14.36
N SER A 755 -29.70 28.03 14.28
CA SER A 755 -28.78 28.10 13.13
C SER A 755 -29.10 27.09 12.00
N GLY A 756 -30.20 26.32 12.11
CA GLY A 756 -30.66 25.39 11.06
C GLY A 756 -29.85 24.08 10.94
N GLY A 757 -28.94 23.80 11.89
CA GLY A 757 -27.98 22.70 11.77
C GLY A 757 -28.57 21.29 11.84
N ILE A 758 -29.79 21.12 12.36
CA ILE A 758 -30.43 19.80 12.50
C ILE A 758 -30.61 19.13 11.13
N ALA A 759 -31.01 19.87 10.08
CA ALA A 759 -31.26 19.28 8.77
C ALA A 759 -29.99 18.77 8.06
N PRO A 760 -28.86 19.53 8.04
CA PRO A 760 -27.57 18.98 7.63
C PRO A 760 -27.12 17.76 8.46
N ILE A 761 -27.28 17.77 9.79
CA ILE A 761 -26.91 16.63 10.65
C ILE A 761 -27.71 15.38 10.28
N VAL A 762 -29.04 15.47 10.15
CA VAL A 762 -29.90 14.33 9.78
C VAL A 762 -29.58 13.82 8.37
N LYS A 763 -29.29 14.72 7.41
CA LYS A 763 -28.86 14.33 6.05
C LYS A 763 -27.60 13.44 6.07
N LEU A 764 -26.65 13.69 6.98
CA LEU A 764 -25.40 12.93 7.07
C LEU A 764 -25.58 11.49 7.60
N LEU A 765 -26.76 11.12 8.14
CA LEU A 765 -27.10 9.72 8.44
C LEU A 765 -27.13 8.81 7.19
N THR A 766 -27.14 9.40 5.98
CA THR A 766 -27.08 8.68 4.70
C THR A 766 -25.66 8.48 4.16
N SER A 767 -24.62 8.89 4.91
CA SER A 767 -23.23 8.67 4.51
C SER A 767 -22.83 7.19 4.53
N THR A 768 -21.80 6.84 3.76
CA THR A 768 -21.14 5.53 3.78
C THR A 768 -19.94 5.47 4.74
N ASN A 769 -19.44 6.61 5.21
CA ASN A 769 -18.28 6.66 6.10
C ASN A 769 -18.66 6.29 7.54
N GLN A 770 -18.08 5.20 8.04
CA GLN A 770 -18.45 4.61 9.32
C GLN A 770 -18.10 5.50 10.52
N ALA A 771 -16.93 6.15 10.51
CA ALA A 771 -16.51 7.06 11.58
C ALA A 771 -17.38 8.32 11.63
N LEU A 772 -17.80 8.81 10.45
CA LEU A 772 -18.77 9.90 10.35
C LEU A 772 -20.12 9.48 10.94
N LEU A 773 -20.67 8.32 10.53
CA LEU A 773 -21.94 7.81 11.06
C LEU A 773 -21.94 7.67 12.59
N VAL A 774 -20.86 7.17 13.20
CA VAL A 774 -20.74 7.06 14.67
C VAL A 774 -20.86 8.43 15.34
N ASN A 775 -20.25 9.47 14.78
CA ASN A 775 -20.34 10.84 15.31
C ASN A 775 -21.71 11.47 15.01
N VAL A 776 -22.29 11.25 13.81
CA VAL A 776 -23.63 11.76 13.45
C VAL A 776 -24.69 11.18 14.36
N ASN A 777 -24.65 9.87 14.63
CA ASN A 777 -25.57 9.21 15.58
C ASN A 777 -25.53 9.88 16.96
N LYS A 778 -24.32 10.15 17.50
CA LYS A 778 -24.15 10.86 18.78
C LYS A 778 -24.73 12.28 18.74
N ALA A 779 -24.48 13.03 17.66
CA ALA A 779 -24.99 14.38 17.49
C ALA A 779 -26.52 14.42 17.35
N VAL A 780 -27.14 13.51 16.59
CA VAL A 780 -28.60 13.37 16.49
C VAL A 780 -29.20 13.02 17.84
N GLY A 781 -28.63 12.05 18.56
CA GLY A 781 -29.09 11.69 19.91
C GLY A 781 -28.98 12.84 20.92
N GLY A 782 -27.88 13.60 20.89
CA GLY A 782 -27.71 14.80 21.72
C GLY A 782 -28.70 15.92 21.36
N CYS A 783 -28.96 16.14 20.07
CA CYS A 783 -30.00 17.07 19.62
C CYS A 783 -31.41 16.63 20.07
N ALA A 784 -31.71 15.33 20.01
CA ALA A 784 -33.00 14.74 20.39
C ALA A 784 -33.30 14.78 21.90
N MET A 785 -32.38 15.27 22.73
CA MET A 785 -32.66 15.55 24.14
C MET A 785 -33.63 16.73 24.34
N GLU A 786 -33.76 17.63 23.35
CA GLU A 786 -34.81 18.68 23.37
C GLU A 786 -36.08 18.23 22.62
N PRO A 787 -37.27 18.35 23.23
CA PRO A 787 -38.53 18.01 22.56
C PRO A 787 -38.76 18.74 21.23
N GLU A 788 -38.52 20.06 21.13
CA GLU A 788 -38.72 20.74 19.82
C GLU A 788 -37.65 20.40 18.77
N ASN A 789 -36.46 19.95 19.18
CA ASN A 789 -35.49 19.41 18.23
C ASN A 789 -35.95 18.04 17.74
N MET A 790 -36.54 17.23 18.63
CA MET A 790 -37.05 15.91 18.29
C MET A 790 -38.18 15.98 17.25
N LEU A 791 -39.07 16.98 17.34
CA LEU A 791 -40.07 17.26 16.30
C LEU A 791 -39.45 17.54 14.92
N ILE A 792 -38.29 18.20 14.88
CA ILE A 792 -37.57 18.49 13.62
C ILE A 792 -36.87 17.22 13.11
N ILE A 793 -36.29 16.41 14.00
CA ILE A 793 -35.64 15.13 13.63
C ILE A 793 -36.67 14.13 13.07
N ASP A 794 -37.86 14.06 13.67
CA ASP A 794 -38.96 13.20 13.22
C ASP A 794 -39.49 13.60 11.84
N SER A 795 -39.78 14.90 11.62
CA SER A 795 -40.23 15.43 10.32
C SER A 795 -39.18 15.39 9.21
N LEU A 796 -37.94 14.98 9.52
CA LEU A 796 -36.84 14.74 8.59
C LEU A 796 -36.50 13.24 8.44
N ASP A 797 -37.39 12.32 8.83
CA ASP A 797 -37.18 10.87 8.80
C ASP A 797 -35.99 10.37 9.67
N GLY A 798 -35.47 11.20 10.59
CA GLY A 798 -34.22 10.91 11.32
C GLY A 798 -34.27 9.61 12.13
N VAL A 799 -35.40 9.31 12.77
CA VAL A 799 -35.61 8.05 13.52
C VAL A 799 -35.62 6.84 12.58
N ARG A 800 -36.24 6.98 11.40
CA ARG A 800 -36.28 5.94 10.35
C ARG A 800 -34.89 5.66 9.78
N LEU A 801 -34.07 6.71 9.64
CA LEU A 801 -32.67 6.59 9.22
C LEU A 801 -31.80 5.92 10.30
N LEU A 802 -31.93 6.30 11.58
CA LEU A 802 -31.27 5.60 12.70
C LEU A 802 -31.65 4.11 12.74
N TRP A 803 -32.92 3.76 12.52
CA TRP A 803 -33.37 2.37 12.47
C TRP A 803 -32.83 1.59 11.25
N SER A 804 -32.51 2.28 10.16
CA SER A 804 -31.80 1.69 9.02
C SER A 804 -30.34 1.37 9.38
N LEU A 805 -29.67 2.26 10.12
CA LEU A 805 -28.27 2.08 10.55
C LEU A 805 -28.07 0.90 11.53
N LEU A 806 -29.12 0.45 12.23
CA LEU A 806 -29.10 -0.81 12.98
C LEU A 806 -28.83 -2.06 12.12
N LYS A 807 -28.97 -1.97 10.78
CA LYS A 807 -28.67 -3.05 9.81
C LYS A 807 -27.23 -2.99 9.27
N ASN A 808 -26.46 -1.97 9.63
CA ASN A 808 -25.07 -1.81 9.20
C ASN A 808 -24.18 -2.93 9.80
N PRO A 809 -23.22 -3.53 9.06
CA PRO A 809 -22.33 -4.57 9.60
C PRO A 809 -21.35 -4.09 10.69
N ASN A 810 -21.09 -2.78 10.84
CA ASN A 810 -20.15 -2.27 11.85
C ASN A 810 -20.80 -2.17 13.25
N PRO A 811 -20.27 -2.87 14.29
CA PRO A 811 -20.75 -2.77 15.66
C PRO A 811 -20.78 -1.35 16.24
N GLU A 812 -19.81 -0.49 15.93
CA GLU A 812 -19.78 0.88 16.46
C GLU A 812 -20.95 1.72 15.93
N VAL A 813 -21.34 1.51 14.65
CA VAL A 813 -22.50 2.18 14.05
C VAL A 813 -23.81 1.62 14.61
N GLN A 814 -23.91 0.30 14.82
CA GLN A 814 -25.06 -0.30 15.50
C GLN A 814 -25.22 0.23 16.94
N ALA A 815 -24.13 0.25 17.72
CA ALA A 815 -24.14 0.68 19.12
C ALA A 815 -24.46 2.17 19.27
N SER A 816 -23.91 3.02 18.39
CA SER A 816 -24.21 4.46 18.39
C SER A 816 -25.62 4.78 17.88
N ALA A 817 -26.12 4.06 16.87
CA ALA A 817 -27.51 4.22 16.40
C ALA A 817 -28.53 3.78 17.46
N ALA A 818 -28.31 2.63 18.10
CA ALA A 818 -29.16 2.17 19.21
C ALA A 818 -29.12 3.15 20.40
N TRP A 819 -27.96 3.74 20.70
CA TRP A 819 -27.86 4.77 21.74
C TRP A 819 -28.62 6.05 21.36
N ALA A 820 -28.51 6.49 20.10
CA ALA A 820 -29.22 7.67 19.59
C ALA A 820 -30.75 7.52 19.60
N LEU A 821 -31.26 6.29 19.40
CA LEU A 821 -32.69 6.00 19.51
C LEU A 821 -33.25 6.18 20.92
N CYS A 822 -32.44 6.15 21.98
CA CYS A 822 -32.91 6.31 23.36
C CYS A 822 -33.60 7.67 23.61
N PRO A 823 -32.93 8.83 23.44
CA PRO A 823 -33.58 10.14 23.58
C PRO A 823 -34.65 10.37 22.50
N CYS A 824 -34.50 9.80 21.30
CA CYS A 824 -35.55 9.91 20.28
C CYS A 824 -36.87 9.25 20.71
N VAL A 825 -36.82 8.07 21.33
CA VAL A 825 -38.01 7.38 21.85
C VAL A 825 -38.52 8.03 23.13
N GLU A 826 -37.65 8.56 23.98
CA GLU A 826 -38.05 9.20 25.24
C GLU A 826 -38.73 10.57 25.05
N ASN A 827 -38.30 11.37 24.07
CA ASN A 827 -38.86 12.71 23.79
C ASN A 827 -39.86 12.78 22.63
N ALA A 828 -40.14 11.67 21.93
CA ALA A 828 -41.14 11.65 20.86
C ALA A 828 -42.58 11.68 21.41
N LYS A 829 -43.39 12.63 20.89
CA LYS A 829 -44.76 12.88 21.35
C LYS A 829 -45.68 11.66 21.27
N ASN A 830 -45.54 10.84 20.23
CA ASN A 830 -46.27 9.59 20.01
C ASN A 830 -45.30 8.40 19.92
N SER A 831 -44.37 8.27 20.89
CA SER A 831 -43.24 7.33 20.81
C SER A 831 -43.63 5.86 20.53
N GLY A 832 -44.74 5.38 21.10
CA GLY A 832 -45.28 4.05 20.82
C GLY A 832 -45.65 3.84 19.35
N GLU A 833 -46.50 4.69 18.81
CA GLU A 833 -46.94 4.68 17.40
C GLU A 833 -45.76 4.86 16.43
N MET A 834 -44.85 5.79 16.75
CA MET A 834 -43.63 6.04 15.98
C MET A 834 -42.79 4.77 15.81
N VAL A 835 -42.53 4.04 16.91
CA VAL A 835 -41.76 2.79 16.87
C VAL A 835 -42.53 1.69 16.13
N ARG A 836 -43.85 1.58 16.33
CA ARG A 836 -44.70 0.59 15.64
C ARG A 836 -44.84 0.85 14.13
N SER A 837 -44.62 2.08 13.66
CA SER A 837 -44.60 2.41 12.22
C SER A 837 -43.46 1.71 11.45
N PHE A 838 -42.37 1.34 12.14
CA PHE A 838 -41.22 0.67 11.53
C PHE A 838 -41.46 -0.84 11.46
N VAL A 839 -42.08 -1.31 10.38
CA VAL A 839 -42.35 -2.73 10.11
C VAL A 839 -41.06 -3.57 10.21
N GLY A 840 -41.06 -4.58 11.07
CA GLY A 840 -39.88 -5.42 11.39
C GLY A 840 -38.82 -4.73 12.26
N GLY A 841 -39.06 -3.51 12.71
CA GLY A 841 -38.12 -2.74 13.54
C GLY A 841 -37.91 -3.33 14.93
N LEU A 842 -39.01 -3.75 15.58
CA LEU A 842 -38.97 -4.45 16.87
C LEU A 842 -38.33 -5.85 16.76
N GLU A 843 -38.53 -6.58 15.67
CA GLU A 843 -37.81 -7.82 15.40
C GLU A 843 -36.30 -7.57 15.30
N LEU A 844 -35.88 -6.53 14.56
CA LEU A 844 -34.47 -6.19 14.36
C LEU A 844 -33.76 -5.88 15.70
N ILE A 845 -34.37 -5.06 16.56
CA ILE A 845 -33.72 -4.68 17.82
C ILE A 845 -33.64 -5.86 18.80
N VAL A 846 -34.66 -6.73 18.84
CA VAL A 846 -34.61 -7.98 19.61
C VAL A 846 -33.59 -8.96 19.02
N LYS A 847 -33.43 -9.01 17.68
CA LYS A 847 -32.41 -9.82 16.99
C LYS A 847 -30.98 -9.38 17.33
N LEU A 848 -30.73 -8.09 17.54
CA LEU A 848 -29.40 -7.57 17.93
C LEU A 848 -28.95 -8.03 19.33
N LEU A 849 -29.85 -8.50 20.20
CA LEU A 849 -29.48 -9.18 21.46
C LEU A 849 -28.70 -10.49 21.26
N LYS A 850 -28.54 -10.95 20.01
CA LYS A 850 -27.70 -12.09 19.62
C LYS A 850 -26.28 -11.68 19.20
N SER A 851 -25.93 -10.38 19.27
CA SER A 851 -24.58 -9.89 18.96
C SER A 851 -23.55 -10.41 19.96
N ASN A 852 -22.29 -10.51 19.52
CA ASN A 852 -21.14 -10.80 20.38
C ASN A 852 -20.50 -9.52 20.97
N ASP A 853 -20.84 -8.35 20.45
CA ASP A 853 -20.25 -7.07 20.86
C ASP A 853 -20.95 -6.49 22.11
N ARG A 854 -20.17 -6.04 23.09
CA ARG A 854 -20.70 -5.56 24.37
C ARG A 854 -21.30 -4.17 24.32
N GLU A 855 -20.80 -3.29 23.45
CA GLU A 855 -21.33 -1.93 23.32
C GLU A 855 -22.65 -1.97 22.54
N VAL A 856 -22.74 -2.78 21.49
CA VAL A 856 -24.01 -3.09 20.80
C VAL A 856 -25.03 -3.63 21.79
N LEU A 857 -24.69 -4.68 22.55
CA LEU A 857 -25.61 -5.25 23.54
C LEU A 857 -26.03 -4.22 24.60
N THR A 858 -25.13 -3.33 25.04
CA THR A 858 -25.41 -2.30 26.05
C THR A 858 -26.40 -1.26 25.51
N SER A 859 -26.13 -0.70 24.33
CA SER A 859 -27.00 0.29 23.69
C SER A 859 -28.36 -0.30 23.28
N VAL A 860 -28.38 -1.56 22.81
CA VAL A 860 -29.63 -2.26 22.48
C VAL A 860 -30.46 -2.53 23.73
N CYS A 861 -29.85 -2.88 24.87
CA CYS A 861 -30.58 -2.97 26.14
C CYS A 861 -31.13 -1.60 26.57
N ALA A 862 -30.36 -0.51 26.44
CA ALA A 862 -30.82 0.85 26.78
C ALA A 862 -32.00 1.30 25.90
N ALA A 863 -31.96 0.98 24.60
CA ALA A 863 -33.04 1.26 23.67
C ALA A 863 -34.29 0.43 23.98
N ILE A 864 -34.15 -0.88 24.21
CA ILE A 864 -35.26 -1.76 24.62
C ILE A 864 -35.87 -1.27 25.94
N ALA A 865 -35.07 -0.83 26.91
CA ALA A 865 -35.57 -0.27 28.17
C ALA A 865 -36.44 0.99 27.96
N ASN A 866 -36.17 1.81 26.95
CA ASN A 866 -37.01 2.95 26.60
C ASN A 866 -38.25 2.56 25.78
N ILE A 867 -38.10 1.64 24.83
CA ILE A 867 -39.20 1.16 23.96
C ILE A 867 -40.23 0.35 24.78
N ALA A 868 -39.79 -0.40 25.79
CA ALA A 868 -40.64 -1.20 26.69
C ALA A 868 -41.47 -0.37 27.69
N LYS A 869 -41.41 0.97 27.64
CA LYS A 869 -42.33 1.87 28.36
C LYS A 869 -43.74 1.91 27.74
N ASP A 870 -43.89 1.48 26.49
CA ASP A 870 -45.17 1.36 25.77
C ASP A 870 -45.64 -0.12 25.76
N GLU A 871 -46.86 -0.38 26.22
CA GLU A 871 -47.37 -1.74 26.39
C GLU A 871 -47.51 -2.51 25.05
N GLU A 872 -47.93 -1.83 23.98
CA GLU A 872 -48.08 -2.44 22.65
C GLU A 872 -46.71 -2.82 22.04
N ASN A 873 -45.70 -1.93 22.16
CA ASN A 873 -44.32 -2.26 21.82
C ASN A 873 -43.81 -3.47 22.60
N LEU A 874 -44.09 -3.52 23.91
CA LEU A 874 -43.63 -4.60 24.77
C LEU A 874 -44.33 -5.93 24.46
N ALA A 875 -45.59 -5.92 24.04
CA ALA A 875 -46.28 -7.10 23.52
C ALA A 875 -45.55 -7.68 22.30
N VAL A 876 -45.28 -6.86 21.28
CA VAL A 876 -44.60 -7.30 20.04
C VAL A 876 -43.16 -7.75 20.30
N MET A 877 -42.42 -7.09 21.21
CA MET A 877 -41.08 -7.57 21.61
C MET A 877 -41.15 -8.90 22.38
N THR A 878 -42.22 -9.15 23.13
CA THR A 878 -42.45 -10.43 23.83
C THR A 878 -42.64 -11.56 22.82
N ASP A 879 -43.47 -11.36 21.79
CA ASP A 879 -43.71 -12.34 20.72
C ASP A 879 -42.44 -12.64 19.91
N HIS A 880 -41.56 -11.64 19.71
CA HIS A 880 -40.23 -11.84 19.11
C HIS A 880 -39.19 -12.49 20.04
N GLY A 881 -39.56 -12.84 21.28
CA GLY A 881 -38.71 -13.62 22.19
C GLY A 881 -37.67 -12.80 22.96
N VAL A 882 -37.97 -11.55 23.31
CA VAL A 882 -37.05 -10.70 24.10
C VAL A 882 -36.68 -11.31 25.46
N VAL A 883 -37.63 -12.00 26.12
CA VAL A 883 -37.45 -12.55 27.48
C VAL A 883 -36.33 -13.62 27.55
N PRO A 884 -36.32 -14.69 26.74
CA PRO A 884 -35.19 -15.63 26.70
C PRO A 884 -33.83 -14.99 26.34
N LEU A 885 -33.84 -13.96 25.48
CA LEU A 885 -32.61 -13.32 25.01
C LEU A 885 -31.98 -12.45 26.10
N LEU A 886 -32.75 -11.57 26.75
CA LEU A 886 -32.28 -10.81 27.92
C LEU A 886 -31.86 -11.75 29.06
N SER A 887 -32.60 -12.84 29.29
CA SER A 887 -32.25 -13.85 30.31
C SER A 887 -30.90 -14.52 30.04
N LYS A 888 -30.59 -14.84 28.78
CA LYS A 888 -29.29 -15.42 28.38
C LYS A 888 -28.13 -14.45 28.65
N LEU A 889 -28.35 -13.14 28.48
CA LEU A 889 -27.35 -12.10 28.72
C LEU A 889 -27.10 -11.82 30.22
N ALA A 890 -28.00 -12.24 31.11
CA ALA A 890 -27.98 -11.90 32.54
C ALA A 890 -26.74 -12.42 33.30
N ASN A 891 -25.95 -13.35 32.73
CA ASN A 891 -24.70 -13.82 33.34
C ASN A 891 -23.46 -13.02 32.91
N THR A 892 -23.58 -11.69 32.78
CA THR A 892 -22.48 -10.77 32.41
C THR A 892 -21.71 -10.22 33.62
N ASN A 893 -20.46 -9.80 33.35
CA ASN A 893 -19.57 -9.13 34.30
C ASN A 893 -19.34 -7.63 34.02
N ASP A 894 -19.86 -7.10 32.92
CA ASP A 894 -19.70 -5.69 32.54
C ASP A 894 -20.77 -4.81 33.21
N ASN A 895 -20.35 -3.87 34.06
CA ASN A 895 -21.28 -3.02 34.81
C ASN A 895 -22.13 -2.10 33.91
N LYS A 896 -21.62 -1.64 32.75
CA LYS A 896 -22.43 -0.84 31.81
C LYS A 896 -23.61 -1.67 31.28
N LEU A 897 -23.32 -2.88 30.81
CA LEU A 897 -24.34 -3.81 30.33
C LEU A 897 -25.28 -4.23 31.47
N ARG A 898 -24.76 -4.51 32.68
CA ARG A 898 -25.58 -4.86 33.86
C ARG A 898 -26.66 -3.83 34.17
N ARG A 899 -26.32 -2.54 34.14
CA ARG A 899 -27.27 -1.45 34.36
C ARG A 899 -28.42 -1.54 33.37
N HIS A 900 -28.13 -1.39 32.07
CA HIS A 900 -29.17 -1.27 31.05
C HIS A 900 -29.91 -2.60 30.80
N LEU A 901 -29.27 -3.74 31.02
CA LEU A 901 -29.93 -5.05 30.98
C LEU A 901 -30.91 -5.24 32.14
N ALA A 902 -30.57 -4.81 33.36
CA ALA A 902 -31.50 -4.85 34.48
C ALA A 902 -32.67 -3.86 34.25
N GLU A 903 -32.38 -2.66 33.75
CA GLU A 903 -33.37 -1.63 33.37
C GLU A 903 -34.35 -2.15 32.29
N ALA A 904 -33.84 -2.83 31.25
CA ALA A 904 -34.65 -3.50 30.24
C ALA A 904 -35.52 -4.62 30.81
N ILE A 905 -34.95 -5.51 31.65
CA ILE A 905 -35.71 -6.59 32.29
C ILE A 905 -36.82 -6.01 33.20
N ALA A 906 -36.54 -4.92 33.93
CA ALA A 906 -37.51 -4.28 34.81
C ALA A 906 -38.78 -3.83 34.07
N HIS A 907 -38.63 -3.09 32.97
CA HIS A 907 -39.77 -2.66 32.17
C HIS A 907 -40.42 -3.85 31.43
N CYS A 908 -39.64 -4.79 30.91
CA CYS A 908 -40.18 -5.99 30.26
C CYS A 908 -41.02 -6.89 31.19
N CYS A 909 -40.84 -6.82 32.52
CA CYS A 909 -41.65 -7.58 33.50
C CYS A 909 -43.08 -7.05 33.69
N MET A 910 -43.37 -5.83 33.23
CA MET A 910 -44.68 -5.20 33.40
C MET A 910 -45.77 -5.88 32.54
N TRP A 911 -45.39 -6.52 31.42
CA TRP A 911 -46.32 -7.17 30.50
C TRP A 911 -46.62 -8.64 30.84
N GLY A 912 -47.91 -8.97 30.95
CA GLY A 912 -48.43 -10.34 30.93
C GLY A 912 -47.70 -11.33 31.84
N SER A 913 -47.28 -12.46 31.27
CA SER A 913 -46.55 -13.53 31.98
C SER A 913 -45.03 -13.36 31.98
N ASN A 914 -44.48 -12.25 31.48
CA ASN A 914 -43.02 -12.06 31.33
C ASN A 914 -42.27 -12.23 32.66
N ARG A 915 -42.85 -11.73 33.75
CA ARG A 915 -42.34 -11.93 35.13
C ARG A 915 -42.09 -13.41 35.48
N VAL A 916 -42.98 -14.31 35.04
CA VAL A 916 -42.86 -15.76 35.25
C VAL A 916 -41.81 -16.34 34.30
N ALA A 917 -41.88 -15.97 33.02
CA ALA A 917 -40.96 -16.46 31.98
C ALA A 917 -39.48 -16.05 32.24
N PHE A 918 -39.22 -14.89 32.86
CA PHE A 918 -37.89 -14.50 33.35
C PHE A 918 -37.41 -15.38 34.53
N GLY A 919 -38.33 -15.83 35.39
CA GLY A 919 -38.07 -16.79 36.45
C GLY A 919 -37.69 -18.17 35.91
N GLU A 920 -38.53 -18.72 35.02
CA GLU A 920 -38.29 -19.98 34.33
C GLU A 920 -37.00 -19.96 33.48
N SER A 921 -36.71 -18.83 32.84
CA SER A 921 -35.46 -18.57 32.11
C SER A 921 -34.25 -18.31 33.03
N LYS A 922 -34.42 -18.41 34.35
CA LYS A 922 -33.38 -18.33 35.40
C LYS A 922 -32.65 -16.98 35.48
N ALA A 923 -33.26 -15.88 35.05
CA ALA A 923 -32.65 -14.54 35.08
C ALA A 923 -32.48 -13.97 36.51
N VAL A 924 -33.33 -14.39 37.46
CA VAL A 924 -33.37 -13.89 38.83
C VAL A 924 -32.06 -14.12 39.60
N ALA A 925 -31.47 -15.32 39.50
CA ALA A 925 -30.27 -15.68 40.26
C ALA A 925 -28.98 -14.96 39.79
N PRO A 926 -28.77 -14.69 38.49
CA PRO A 926 -27.76 -13.75 38.03
C PRO A 926 -28.00 -12.29 38.49
N LEU A 927 -29.23 -11.78 38.40
CA LEU A 927 -29.57 -10.42 38.88
C LEU A 927 -29.28 -10.25 40.39
N ALA A 928 -29.57 -11.26 41.21
CA ALA A 928 -29.21 -11.29 42.63
C ALA A 928 -27.69 -11.11 42.90
N ARG A 929 -26.83 -11.40 41.91
CA ARG A 929 -25.37 -11.19 42.00
C ARG A 929 -24.97 -9.77 41.62
N TYR A 930 -25.76 -9.04 40.84
CA TYR A 930 -25.48 -7.64 40.47
C TYR A 930 -25.55 -6.71 41.70
N LEU A 931 -26.36 -7.06 42.71
CA LEU A 931 -26.39 -6.40 44.04
C LEU A 931 -25.08 -6.53 44.84
N LYS A 932 -24.06 -7.23 44.32
CA LYS A 932 -22.71 -7.34 44.89
C LYS A 932 -21.68 -6.51 44.10
N ALA A 933 -22.14 -5.64 43.20
CA ALA A 933 -21.29 -4.67 42.50
C ALA A 933 -20.80 -3.57 43.46
N LYS A 934 -20.04 -2.62 42.92
CA LYS A 934 -19.65 -1.37 43.60
C LYS A 934 -20.33 -0.13 42.99
N ASP A 935 -21.23 -0.34 42.04
CA ASP A 935 -21.79 0.70 41.19
C ASP A 935 -23.24 1.01 41.63
N PRO A 936 -23.53 2.23 42.13
CA PRO A 936 -24.87 2.61 42.56
C PRO A 936 -25.92 2.55 41.45
N LEU A 937 -25.53 2.81 40.19
CA LEU A 937 -26.45 2.80 39.05
C LEU A 937 -26.85 1.36 38.69
N VAL A 938 -25.92 0.41 38.82
CA VAL A 938 -26.23 -1.02 38.73
C VAL A 938 -27.14 -1.45 39.88
N HIS A 939 -26.91 -0.96 41.11
CA HIS A 939 -27.78 -1.28 42.25
C HIS A 939 -29.21 -0.75 42.04
N ARG A 940 -29.40 0.50 41.62
CA ARG A 940 -30.71 1.08 41.28
C ARG A 940 -31.46 0.24 40.23
N ALA A 941 -30.83 0.00 39.07
CA ALA A 941 -31.45 -0.77 38.00
C ALA A 941 -31.76 -2.23 38.41
N THR A 942 -30.86 -2.87 39.18
CA THR A 942 -31.06 -4.24 39.69
C THR A 942 -32.17 -4.30 40.73
N ALA A 943 -32.24 -3.34 41.65
CA ALA A 943 -33.31 -3.30 42.66
C ALA A 943 -34.68 -3.09 42.00
N LEU A 944 -34.76 -2.23 40.97
CA LEU A 944 -35.98 -2.04 40.18
C LEU A 944 -36.39 -3.33 39.45
N ALA A 945 -35.44 -4.03 38.82
CA ALA A 945 -35.70 -5.32 38.17
C ALA A 945 -36.18 -6.40 39.15
N LEU A 946 -35.52 -6.52 40.31
CA LEU A 946 -35.91 -7.47 41.35
C LEU A 946 -37.23 -7.09 42.00
N TYR A 947 -37.58 -5.81 42.11
CA TYR A 947 -38.89 -5.37 42.56
C TYR A 947 -40.00 -5.84 41.61
N GLN A 948 -39.88 -5.55 40.31
CA GLN A 948 -40.86 -5.98 39.30
C GLN A 948 -40.97 -7.52 39.21
N LEU A 949 -39.84 -8.23 39.30
CA LEU A 949 -39.83 -9.70 39.35
C LEU A 949 -40.46 -10.26 40.63
N SER A 950 -40.41 -9.54 41.77
CA SER A 950 -40.91 -10.00 43.07
C SER A 950 -42.44 -10.02 43.19
N GLU A 951 -43.17 -9.50 42.21
CA GLU A 951 -44.63 -9.67 42.16
C GLU A 951 -45.04 -11.14 41.89
N ASP A 952 -44.13 -11.96 41.33
CA ASP A 952 -44.32 -13.41 41.22
C ASP A 952 -43.84 -14.17 42.48
N PRO A 953 -44.65 -15.09 43.04
CA PRO A 953 -44.27 -15.91 44.19
C PRO A 953 -43.03 -16.79 44.01
N ASN A 954 -42.83 -17.39 42.83
CA ASN A 954 -41.70 -18.30 42.59
C ASN A 954 -40.38 -17.52 42.51
N ASN A 955 -40.40 -16.36 41.85
CA ASN A 955 -39.30 -15.41 41.83
C ASN A 955 -38.88 -14.98 43.25
N CYS A 956 -39.85 -14.69 44.13
CA CYS A 956 -39.57 -14.37 45.54
C CYS A 956 -38.81 -15.50 46.28
N VAL A 957 -39.12 -16.77 46.01
CA VAL A 957 -38.39 -17.91 46.59
C VAL A 957 -36.95 -17.92 46.08
N ILE A 958 -36.74 -17.81 44.76
CA ILE A 958 -35.40 -17.78 44.14
C ILE A 958 -34.56 -16.60 44.67
N MET A 959 -35.16 -15.42 44.88
CA MET A 959 -34.49 -14.27 45.50
C MET A 959 -34.08 -14.54 46.95
N HIS A 960 -34.94 -15.20 47.73
CA HIS A 960 -34.64 -15.56 49.12
C HIS A 960 -33.47 -16.55 49.20
N GLU A 961 -33.49 -17.61 48.39
CA GLU A 961 -32.40 -18.60 48.28
C GLU A 961 -31.06 -17.98 47.88
N ASN A 962 -31.07 -16.98 46.98
CA ASN A 962 -29.86 -16.26 46.58
C ASN A 962 -29.43 -15.16 47.57
N GLY A 963 -30.13 -15.01 48.71
CA GLY A 963 -29.76 -14.10 49.79
C GLY A 963 -30.04 -12.61 49.54
N VAL A 964 -30.89 -12.30 48.55
CA VAL A 964 -31.20 -10.92 48.10
C VAL A 964 -31.61 -10.00 49.26
N VAL A 965 -32.43 -10.51 50.19
CA VAL A 965 -32.96 -9.74 51.33
C VAL A 965 -31.86 -9.07 52.15
N LYS A 966 -30.73 -9.74 52.39
CA LYS A 966 -29.62 -9.16 53.18
C LYS A 966 -28.92 -8.02 52.45
N LEU A 967 -28.87 -8.06 51.12
CA LEU A 967 -28.26 -7.03 50.29
C LEU A 967 -29.20 -5.81 50.17
N LEU A 968 -30.49 -6.05 49.89
CA LEU A 968 -31.49 -4.99 49.80
C LEU A 968 -31.71 -4.27 51.14
N LEU A 969 -31.64 -4.97 52.28
CA LEU A 969 -31.76 -4.33 53.61
C LEU A 969 -30.68 -3.26 53.85
N ALA A 970 -29.48 -3.41 53.28
CA ALA A 970 -28.46 -2.37 53.33
C ALA A 970 -28.76 -1.21 52.36
N MET A 971 -29.44 -1.48 51.25
CA MET A 971 -29.81 -0.50 50.22
C MET A 971 -31.05 0.33 50.59
N VAL A 972 -31.91 -0.14 51.50
CA VAL A 972 -32.99 0.68 52.10
C VAL A 972 -32.40 1.87 52.88
N GLY A 973 -31.16 1.77 53.38
CA GLY A 973 -30.42 2.88 53.99
C GLY A 973 -29.66 3.79 52.99
N SER A 974 -29.92 3.67 51.68
CA SER A 974 -29.28 4.49 50.64
C SER A 974 -29.86 5.91 50.58
N THR A 975 -29.10 6.83 49.96
CA THR A 975 -29.51 8.22 49.69
C THR A 975 -30.05 8.43 48.27
N ASP A 976 -30.38 7.35 47.56
CA ASP A 976 -31.12 7.38 46.28
C ASP A 976 -32.52 6.85 46.56
N ASP A 977 -33.51 7.75 46.55
CA ASP A 977 -34.91 7.46 46.84
C ASP A 977 -35.47 6.33 45.97
N THR A 978 -35.06 6.25 44.70
CA THR A 978 -35.56 5.22 43.77
C THR A 978 -34.98 3.84 44.05
N LEU A 979 -33.73 3.78 44.54
CA LEU A 979 -33.12 2.56 45.05
C LEU A 979 -33.75 2.16 46.40
N GLN A 980 -34.03 3.12 47.28
CA GLN A 980 -34.70 2.87 48.55
C GLN A 980 -36.11 2.31 48.33
N GLU A 981 -36.92 2.93 47.47
CA GLU A 981 -38.29 2.50 47.16
C GLU A 981 -38.30 1.10 46.54
N ALA A 982 -37.47 0.85 45.52
CA ALA A 982 -37.40 -0.47 44.87
C ALA A 982 -36.90 -1.56 45.83
N ALA A 983 -35.90 -1.26 46.68
CA ALA A 983 -35.41 -2.20 47.68
C ALA A 983 -36.48 -2.51 48.75
N ALA A 984 -37.19 -1.49 49.24
CA ALA A 984 -38.25 -1.63 50.22
C ALA A 984 -39.47 -2.40 49.65
N GLY A 985 -39.88 -2.08 48.42
CA GLY A 985 -40.97 -2.76 47.70
C GLY A 985 -40.68 -4.24 47.48
N CYS A 986 -39.47 -4.59 47.03
CA CYS A 986 -39.03 -5.97 46.85
C CYS A 986 -39.02 -6.74 48.17
N ILE A 987 -38.49 -6.16 49.25
CA ILE A 987 -38.53 -6.77 50.60
C ILE A 987 -39.97 -6.94 51.09
N ALA A 988 -40.86 -5.97 50.84
CA ALA A 988 -42.26 -6.03 51.22
C ALA A 988 -42.98 -7.18 50.50
N ASN A 989 -42.74 -7.40 49.21
CA ASN A 989 -43.30 -8.53 48.45
C ASN A 989 -42.80 -9.88 48.98
N ILE A 990 -41.49 -10.03 49.21
CA ILE A 990 -40.91 -11.25 49.81
C ILE A 990 -41.50 -11.52 51.20
N ARG A 991 -41.70 -10.49 52.04
CA ARG A 991 -42.29 -10.68 53.38
C ARG A 991 -43.80 -10.94 53.33
N ARG A 992 -44.55 -10.37 52.37
CA ARG A 992 -45.96 -10.70 52.13
C ARG A 992 -46.13 -12.18 51.79
N LEU A 993 -45.30 -12.72 50.89
CA LEU A 993 -45.31 -14.15 50.56
C LEU A 993 -44.95 -15.04 51.76
N ALA A 994 -43.92 -14.67 52.52
CA ALA A 994 -43.53 -15.41 53.72
C ALA A 994 -44.67 -15.43 54.76
N LEU A 995 -45.34 -14.30 54.99
CA LEU A 995 -46.46 -14.19 55.93
C LEU A 995 -47.74 -14.90 55.44
N ALA A 996 -47.99 -14.94 54.13
CA ALA A 996 -49.06 -15.77 53.56
C ALA A 996 -48.75 -17.27 53.75
N THR A 997 -47.49 -17.68 53.57
CA THR A 997 -47.02 -19.06 53.80
C THR A 997 -47.04 -19.46 55.27
N GLU A 998 -46.71 -18.54 56.19
CA GLU A 998 -46.86 -18.73 57.64
C GLU A 998 -48.34 -18.95 58.01
N LYS A 999 -49.25 -18.10 57.50
CA LYS A 999 -50.70 -18.26 57.71
C LYS A 999 -51.21 -19.60 57.18
N ALA A 1000 -50.86 -19.99 55.96
CA ALA A 1000 -51.30 -21.25 55.35
C ALA A 1000 -50.68 -22.52 55.98
N LYS A 1001 -49.80 -22.40 56.98
CA LYS A 1001 -49.22 -23.51 57.74
C LYS A 1001 -49.71 -23.62 59.19
N TYR A 1002 -50.32 -22.56 59.73
CA TYR A 1002 -50.65 -22.45 61.16
C TYR A 1002 -52.06 -21.88 61.44
N GLY A 1003 -52.86 -21.64 60.39
CA GLY A 1003 -54.28 -21.29 60.46
C GLY A 1003 -55.10 -22.12 59.48
#